data_AF-A0A6I1NBP1-F1
#
_entry.id   AF-A0A6I1NBP1-F1
#
_cell.length_a   1.000
_cell.length_b   1.000
_cell.length_c   1.000
_cell.angle_alpha   90.00
_cell.angle_beta   90.00
_cell.angle_gamma   90.00
#
_symmetry.space_group_name_H-M   'P 1'
#
loop_
_entity.id
_entity.type
_entity.pdbx_description
1 polymer ?
#
loop_
_entity_poly.entity_id
_entity_poly.type
_entity_poly.pdbx_seq_one_letter_code
_entity_poly.pdbx_strand_id
1 'polypeptide(L)'
;MKTSGFSGALSNAFVVRSDRQPRPVFFFYAAGQLLAFESENSLLASVKTRLQDPDHNNDLRHGLSLRERAELKDSQTLDLGLTAGNPGIFKALFNSVVAKPLDNVEYVFTRYRRSNGMLALAAAFEQALDVRALIEPRLVALAPLGRWSHHLDLSPSERFVTPGLRRTLAPTLDTVRYQLKTLSELKESIAEGLNKRPSLRDFIQSELSRELSLIHRGNLSPSNLYINQYASALPPLGDTTLLPSHSQSLEEHFLERLTQHTGALVKAPHRGLFGKDSEDHWTRVSDLDITQLNTIVEQALPDFLGHYLRQQRSVYGELSERLSDAVTSGLRREAQFKVLQNTLSETDLELLDNLLDSQRRDQRPGLRGFIPDAFALTLRIDAAEPPIKLRNCYLLTERGGLDSEHSGTVQLWTPVQGAETFHSFHAAEVELQRRLHDPVERLSLLENIARSERPANLPIPQPPTHYRAYPALGFELIQNSLRSHQQHSLVDKAMGDLAQATASAYSGEHLRRHLQSCLDTHSTLPTLEKAIQAAENAALHLALPTWLANTSDSRQFALASLLDHYRQDAATTGDYHQDIPDIRDNARTKVRSLLSRDFPAAGLDPDQISVSLTLRNAAEIIRESLTDFALRHFDDIDHSSIIASTPTGWLPRALTSDRLKSLVKEAAVGSHYGNLLDSYLSSSESGNAQRQRAFRKHAFWQSLLHAFTQVIRNTLSSTAHGYIKHLLAMPDGLARKPLNGQSIDVRPLELISGAQGKADPVAGFYLIGPKSGERGPRVLLSPQGPQPIFQEYIDEAALRADLRNSGSLQQRVLERLAHGRRAHYAQQLFGAQRALLGISDNPLRGNFFQQLYRDTTALLKDMLGRQSVPGQHPVWSNALSWLKAGLEQGATFMLGRLRLPLLIWQTLPQLKDATQKAWQGRWGEAIEEFVISLAQLAVARRGWSPSSLTGPVQTETEGLIESPFADPAWGASHLTPGQKAAILGHEAHDVALADMSPDLVTGLYQDTMTGKTFAAVSGKVFQVQEDDQRWHIVKDHKRGPWLQQNPYKQWSFNLQGHCLEELSQ
;
A
#
# COMPACT_ATOMS: atom_id res chain seq x y z
N MET A 1 -3.32 64.77 20.74
CA MET A 1 -3.07 63.58 19.89
C MET A 1 -3.86 63.76 18.61
N LYS A 2 -3.20 64.00 17.47
CA LYS A 2 -3.88 64.12 16.17
C LYS A 2 -4.36 62.72 15.79
N THR A 3 -5.66 62.47 15.88
CA THR A 3 -6.30 61.39 15.13
C THR A 3 -6.11 61.73 13.65
N SER A 4 -5.23 61.02 12.96
CA SER A 4 -5.10 61.13 11.50
C SER A 4 -6.36 60.56 10.88
N GLY A 5 -7.36 61.42 10.62
CA GLY A 5 -8.52 61.04 9.84
C GLY A 5 -8.09 60.77 8.40
N PHE A 6 -8.35 59.56 7.91
CA PHE A 6 -8.18 59.21 6.51
C PHE A 6 -9.43 59.64 5.74
N SER A 7 -9.26 60.18 4.53
CA SER A 7 -10.34 60.64 3.67
C SER A 7 -10.22 59.96 2.32
N GLY A 8 -11.32 59.36 1.85
CA GLY A 8 -11.38 58.64 0.58
C GLY A 8 -12.67 58.99 -0.16
N ALA A 9 -12.58 59.20 -1.48
CA ALA A 9 -13.73 59.43 -2.34
C ALA A 9 -14.25 58.11 -2.93
N LEU A 10 -15.58 57.94 -3.00
CA LEU A 10 -16.21 56.81 -3.70
C LEU A 10 -16.10 57.03 -5.21
N SER A 11 -15.25 56.24 -5.87
CA SER A 11 -14.94 56.42 -7.30
C SER A 11 -16.02 55.90 -8.25
N ASN A 12 -16.95 55.09 -7.76
CA ASN A 12 -18.05 54.48 -8.50
C ASN A 12 -19.42 55.12 -8.22
N ALA A 13 -19.44 56.28 -7.55
CA ALA A 13 -20.67 56.93 -7.12
C ALA A 13 -20.61 58.45 -7.30
N PHE A 14 -21.76 59.06 -7.63
CA PHE A 14 -21.90 60.52 -7.67
C PHE A 14 -23.30 60.96 -7.25
N VAL A 15 -23.41 62.23 -6.86
CA VAL A 15 -24.67 62.83 -6.42
C VAL A 15 -24.98 64.02 -7.32
N VAL A 16 -26.22 64.08 -7.81
CA VAL A 16 -26.77 65.23 -8.53
C VAL A 16 -27.83 65.87 -7.65
N ARG A 17 -27.62 67.13 -7.30
CA ARG A 17 -28.63 67.94 -6.59
C ARG A 17 -29.48 68.69 -7.61
N SER A 18 -30.80 68.51 -7.58
CA SER A 18 -31.72 69.27 -8.41
C SER A 18 -32.24 70.49 -7.66
N ASP A 19 -31.80 71.68 -8.08
CA ASP A 19 -32.23 72.96 -7.52
C ASP A 19 -33.52 73.49 -8.20
N ARG A 20 -34.12 72.70 -9.10
CA ARG A 20 -35.31 73.09 -9.89
C ARG A 20 -36.65 72.84 -9.18
N GLN A 21 -36.63 72.23 -8.00
CA GLN A 21 -37.83 71.93 -7.21
C GLN A 21 -37.84 72.72 -5.88
N PRO A 22 -39.03 72.99 -5.29
CA PRO A 22 -39.14 73.76 -4.04
C PRO A 22 -38.50 73.05 -2.83
N ARG A 23 -38.21 71.75 -2.92
CA ARG A 23 -37.32 71.02 -2.02
C ARG A 23 -36.20 70.39 -2.85
N PRO A 24 -34.92 70.52 -2.45
CA PRO A 24 -33.82 69.93 -3.19
C PRO A 24 -33.90 68.40 -3.12
N VAL A 25 -34.00 67.75 -4.28
CA VAL A 25 -33.94 66.28 -4.40
C VAL A 25 -32.51 65.89 -4.75
N PHE A 26 -31.97 64.91 -4.02
CA PHE A 26 -30.65 64.36 -4.26
C PHE A 26 -30.77 63.04 -5.02
N PHE A 27 -30.20 63.00 -6.22
CA PHE A 27 -30.08 61.77 -7.01
C PHE A 27 -28.70 61.17 -6.81
N PHE A 28 -28.64 60.01 -6.18
CA PHE A 28 -27.41 59.25 -5.98
C PHE A 28 -27.32 58.14 -7.00
N TYR A 29 -26.29 58.19 -7.85
CA TYR A 29 -25.96 57.10 -8.75
C TYR A 29 -24.84 56.27 -8.12
N ALA A 30 -25.08 54.98 -7.95
CA ALA A 30 -24.05 54.00 -7.59
C ALA A 30 -24.49 52.60 -8.02
N ALA A 31 -23.52 51.71 -8.30
CA ALA A 31 -23.80 50.29 -8.57
C ALA A 31 -24.82 50.03 -9.70
N GLY A 32 -24.80 50.87 -10.75
CA GLY A 32 -25.75 50.77 -11.86
C GLY A 32 -27.19 51.17 -11.51
N GLN A 33 -27.43 51.80 -10.36
CA GLN A 33 -28.75 52.24 -9.90
C GLN A 33 -28.77 53.74 -9.58
N LEU A 34 -29.87 54.40 -9.93
CA LEU A 34 -30.16 55.79 -9.55
C LEU A 34 -31.20 55.80 -8.43
N LEU A 35 -30.85 56.36 -7.29
CA LEU A 35 -31.70 56.46 -6.10
C LEU A 35 -32.00 57.91 -5.77
N ALA A 36 -33.25 58.21 -5.39
CA ALA A 36 -33.68 59.55 -5.02
C ALA A 36 -33.84 59.68 -3.50
N PHE A 37 -33.38 60.81 -2.96
CA PHE A 37 -33.45 61.14 -1.54
C PHE A 37 -34.02 62.55 -1.33
N GLU A 38 -34.84 62.70 -0.31
CA GLU A 38 -35.54 63.95 0.02
C GLU A 38 -34.65 64.97 0.76
N SER A 39 -33.52 64.52 1.32
CA SER A 39 -32.55 65.38 2.02
C SER A 39 -31.13 64.81 2.00
N GLU A 40 -30.14 65.68 2.16
CA GLU A 40 -28.73 65.30 2.30
C GLU A 40 -28.50 64.35 3.48
N ASN A 41 -29.14 64.62 4.62
CA ASN A 41 -29.03 63.77 5.81
C ASN A 41 -29.55 62.34 5.55
N SER A 42 -30.66 62.19 4.84
CA SER A 42 -31.21 60.87 4.49
C SER A 42 -30.31 60.09 3.51
N LEU A 43 -29.67 60.80 2.58
CA LEU A 43 -28.68 60.23 1.67
C LEU A 43 -27.45 59.74 2.44
N LEU A 44 -26.84 60.61 3.25
CA LEU A 44 -25.64 60.30 4.00
C LEU A 44 -25.89 59.16 5.01
N ALA A 45 -27.05 59.13 5.67
CA ALA A 45 -27.44 58.02 6.54
C ALA A 45 -27.53 56.68 5.77
N SER A 46 -28.18 56.66 4.60
CA SER A 46 -28.27 55.45 3.76
C SER A 46 -26.90 54.97 3.29
N VAL A 47 -26.01 55.88 2.87
CA VAL A 47 -24.64 55.52 2.46
C VAL A 47 -23.83 55.00 3.66
N LYS A 48 -23.97 55.62 4.84
CA LYS A 48 -23.32 55.18 6.08
C LYS A 48 -23.73 53.76 6.45
N THR A 49 -25.02 53.45 6.44
CA THR A 49 -25.54 52.10 6.71
C THR A 49 -24.97 51.07 5.73
N ARG A 50 -24.97 51.36 4.42
CA ARG A 50 -24.43 50.45 3.39
C ARG A 50 -22.91 50.26 3.46
N LEU A 51 -22.17 51.24 3.98
CA LEU A 51 -20.73 51.09 4.20
C LEU A 51 -20.41 50.36 5.51
N GLN A 52 -21.29 50.40 6.51
CA GLN A 52 -21.11 49.74 7.80
C GLN A 52 -21.59 48.28 7.81
N ASP A 53 -22.68 47.97 7.13
CA ASP A 53 -23.25 46.62 7.06
C ASP A 53 -22.54 45.77 5.97
N PRO A 54 -21.81 44.70 6.34
CA PRO A 54 -21.17 43.80 5.38
C PRO A 54 -22.16 42.90 4.61
N ASP A 55 -23.36 42.67 5.16
CA ASP A 55 -24.38 41.75 4.63
C ASP A 55 -25.35 42.46 3.65
N HIS A 56 -25.47 43.80 3.71
CA HIS A 56 -26.21 44.60 2.74
C HIS A 56 -25.36 44.98 1.52
N ASN A 57 -25.51 44.21 0.43
CA ASN A 57 -25.07 44.49 -0.95
C ASN A 57 -23.81 45.40 -1.06
N ASN A 58 -22.63 44.76 -1.09
CA ASN A 58 -21.27 45.33 -0.99
C ASN A 58 -20.85 46.35 -2.08
N ASP A 59 -21.77 46.83 -2.92
CA ASP A 59 -21.47 47.56 -4.14
C ASP A 59 -20.74 48.90 -3.92
N LEU A 60 -20.99 49.57 -2.80
CA LEU A 60 -20.35 50.86 -2.49
C LEU A 60 -18.90 50.71 -2.02
N ARG A 61 -18.57 49.62 -1.30
CA ARG A 61 -17.20 49.37 -0.83
C ARG A 61 -16.25 49.09 -1.99
N HIS A 62 -16.76 48.66 -3.15
CA HIS A 62 -15.98 48.49 -4.36
C HIS A 62 -15.46 49.82 -4.94
N GLY A 63 -16.07 50.96 -4.59
CA GLY A 63 -15.61 52.29 -5.00
C GLY A 63 -14.36 52.80 -4.26
N LEU A 64 -13.88 52.05 -3.26
CA LEU A 64 -12.73 52.36 -2.41
C LEU A 64 -11.50 51.54 -2.83
N SER A 65 -10.31 52.08 -2.62
CA SER A 65 -9.04 51.35 -2.78
C SER A 65 -8.91 50.25 -1.72
N LEU A 66 -8.03 49.27 -1.94
CA LEU A 66 -7.73 48.22 -0.97
C LEU A 66 -7.26 48.79 0.37
N ARG A 67 -6.47 49.88 0.35
CA ARG A 67 -6.05 50.60 1.55
C ARG A 67 -7.25 51.20 2.29
N GLU A 68 -8.07 51.98 1.58
CA GLU A 68 -9.25 52.63 2.17
C GLU A 68 -10.24 51.59 2.74
N ARG A 69 -10.38 50.43 2.07
CA ARG A 69 -11.21 49.32 2.55
C ARG A 69 -10.65 48.66 3.80
N ALA A 70 -9.33 48.50 3.89
CA ALA A 70 -8.66 47.98 5.09
C ALA A 70 -8.85 48.95 6.27
N GLU A 71 -8.64 50.24 6.05
CA GLU A 71 -8.83 51.28 7.07
C GLU A 71 -10.30 51.39 7.53
N LEU A 72 -11.25 51.22 6.62
CA LEU A 72 -12.68 51.20 6.95
C LEU A 72 -13.05 50.03 7.88
N LYS A 73 -12.42 48.85 7.72
CA LYS A 73 -12.65 47.69 8.60
C LYS A 73 -12.21 47.96 10.04
N ASP A 74 -11.18 48.78 10.23
CA ASP A 74 -10.59 49.08 11.54
C ASP A 74 -11.19 50.32 12.23
N SER A 75 -12.00 51.08 11.49
CA SER A 75 -12.53 52.36 11.95
C SER A 75 -13.79 52.20 12.79
N GLN A 76 -13.79 52.75 14.01
CA GLN A 76 -14.97 52.80 14.89
C GLN A 76 -15.93 53.96 14.55
N THR A 77 -15.45 54.98 13.83
CA THR A 77 -16.19 56.19 13.49
C THR A 77 -16.10 56.46 11.98
N LEU A 78 -17.25 56.59 11.32
CA LEU A 78 -17.36 56.92 9.90
C LEU A 78 -18.12 58.24 9.74
N ASP A 79 -17.42 59.25 9.22
CA ASP A 79 -17.99 60.55 8.83
C ASP A 79 -18.07 60.62 7.29
N LEU A 80 -19.21 61.09 6.78
CA LEU A 80 -19.47 61.21 5.35
C LEU A 80 -19.84 62.65 5.02
N GLY A 81 -19.39 63.14 3.87
CA GLY A 81 -19.72 64.46 3.37
C GLY A 81 -19.73 64.50 1.85
N LEU A 82 -20.43 65.47 1.29
CA LEU A 82 -20.47 65.72 -0.15
C LEU A 82 -19.38 66.73 -0.53
N THR A 83 -18.68 66.46 -1.63
CA THR A 83 -17.69 67.38 -2.21
C THR A 83 -18.25 68.03 -3.48
N ALA A 84 -17.94 69.31 -3.71
CA ALA A 84 -18.42 70.05 -4.87
C ALA A 84 -17.86 69.45 -6.18
N GLY A 85 -18.74 69.14 -7.14
CA GLY A 85 -18.38 68.47 -8.39
C GLY A 85 -17.74 69.40 -9.44
N ASN A 86 -16.89 68.83 -10.30
CA ASN A 86 -16.28 69.49 -11.47
C ASN A 86 -17.28 69.46 -12.67
N PRO A 87 -17.26 70.40 -13.63
CA PRO A 87 -18.24 70.43 -14.74
C PRO A 87 -18.14 69.24 -15.71
N GLY A 88 -17.13 68.37 -15.57
CA GLY A 88 -17.01 67.08 -16.26
C GLY A 88 -17.01 65.89 -15.29
N ILE A 89 -18.16 65.56 -14.69
CA ILE A 89 -18.28 64.51 -13.67
C ILE A 89 -17.73 63.16 -14.12
N PHE A 90 -17.98 62.75 -15.37
CA PHE A 90 -17.46 61.47 -15.91
C PHE A 90 -15.93 61.45 -16.03
N LYS A 91 -15.31 62.59 -16.39
CA LYS A 91 -13.84 62.72 -16.42
C LYS A 91 -13.26 62.65 -15.02
N ALA A 92 -13.93 63.25 -14.03
CA ALA A 92 -13.53 63.18 -12.64
C ALA A 92 -13.64 61.75 -12.07
N LEU A 93 -14.74 61.04 -12.39
CA LEU A 93 -14.92 59.63 -12.02
C LEU A 93 -13.86 58.74 -12.66
N PHE A 94 -13.59 58.90 -13.96
CA PHE A 94 -12.55 58.11 -14.65
C PHE A 94 -11.15 58.33 -14.04
N ASN A 95 -10.79 59.59 -13.76
CA ASN A 95 -9.53 59.90 -13.08
C ASN A 95 -9.47 59.30 -11.67
N SER A 96 -10.59 59.30 -10.95
CA SER A 96 -10.69 58.66 -9.63
C SER A 96 -10.49 57.14 -9.73
N VAL A 97 -11.15 56.48 -10.70
CA VAL A 97 -11.00 55.04 -10.97
C VAL A 97 -9.56 54.70 -11.34
N VAL A 98 -8.83 55.53 -12.09
CA VAL A 98 -7.40 55.32 -12.40
C VAL A 98 -6.50 55.51 -11.18
N ALA A 99 -6.84 56.43 -10.28
CA ALA A 99 -6.06 56.67 -9.06
C ALA A 99 -6.16 55.50 -8.06
N LYS A 100 -7.29 54.76 -8.01
CA LYS A 100 -7.48 53.66 -7.05
C LYS A 100 -6.51 52.49 -7.26
N PRO A 101 -6.26 51.96 -8.49
CA PRO A 101 -5.24 50.94 -8.72
C PRO A 101 -3.82 51.36 -8.34
N LEU A 102 -3.44 52.63 -8.57
CA LEU A 102 -2.12 53.13 -8.14
C LEU A 102 -1.98 53.05 -6.61
N ASP A 103 -3.01 53.47 -5.90
CA ASP A 103 -3.10 53.36 -4.43
C ASP A 103 -3.08 51.90 -3.96
N ASN A 104 -3.78 51.01 -4.67
CA ASN A 104 -3.78 49.57 -4.41
C ASN A 104 -2.38 48.96 -4.56
N VAL A 105 -1.64 49.34 -5.60
CA VAL A 105 -0.28 48.85 -5.86
C VAL A 105 0.68 49.32 -4.76
N GLU A 106 0.60 50.59 -4.36
CA GLU A 106 1.40 51.12 -3.25
C GLU A 106 1.09 50.39 -1.93
N TYR A 107 -0.19 50.12 -1.67
CA TYR A 107 -0.64 49.36 -0.53
C TYR A 107 -0.08 47.93 -0.54
N VAL A 108 -0.16 47.23 -1.67
CA VAL A 108 0.39 45.86 -1.82
C VAL A 108 1.91 45.85 -1.61
N PHE A 109 2.67 46.78 -2.17
CA PHE A 109 4.11 46.88 -1.92
C PHE A 109 4.43 47.16 -0.45
N THR A 110 3.60 47.96 0.22
CA THR A 110 3.76 48.24 1.64
C THR A 110 3.51 46.99 2.48
N ARG A 111 2.48 46.19 2.17
CA ARG A 111 2.27 44.88 2.81
C ARG A 111 3.37 43.88 2.50
N TYR A 112 3.81 43.78 1.25
CA TYR A 112 4.92 42.90 0.88
C TYR A 112 6.18 43.19 1.71
N ARG A 113 6.53 44.49 1.87
CA ARG A 113 7.64 44.92 2.73
C ARG A 113 7.44 44.57 4.20
N ARG A 114 6.23 44.76 4.75
CA ARG A 114 5.89 44.40 6.15
C ARG A 114 5.93 42.90 6.39
N SER A 115 5.55 42.11 5.39
CA SER A 115 5.57 40.65 5.40
C SER A 115 6.96 40.01 5.26
N ASN A 116 8.04 40.80 5.21
CA ASN A 116 9.40 40.33 4.87
C ASN A 116 9.45 39.50 3.57
N GLY A 117 8.61 39.84 2.60
CA GLY A 117 8.54 39.15 1.31
C GLY A 117 7.72 37.85 1.28
N MET A 118 6.99 37.51 2.35
CA MET A 118 6.15 36.30 2.41
C MET A 118 4.84 36.43 1.62
N LEU A 119 4.34 37.64 1.38
CA LEU A 119 3.13 37.85 0.58
C LEU A 119 3.37 37.49 -0.89
N ALA A 120 2.51 36.65 -1.48
CA ALA A 120 2.60 36.28 -2.89
C ALA A 120 2.33 37.50 -3.80
N LEU A 121 3.42 38.15 -4.22
CA LEU A 121 3.37 39.46 -4.87
C LEU A 121 2.55 39.44 -6.17
N ALA A 122 2.79 38.47 -7.05
CA ALA A 122 2.07 38.36 -8.33
C ALA A 122 0.54 38.29 -8.15
N ALA A 123 0.06 37.46 -7.22
CA ALA A 123 -1.36 37.35 -6.92
C ALA A 123 -1.92 38.64 -6.31
N ALA A 124 -1.22 39.24 -5.33
CA ALA A 124 -1.66 40.50 -4.74
C ALA A 124 -1.71 41.66 -5.78
N PHE A 125 -0.79 41.64 -6.75
CA PHE A 125 -0.76 42.58 -7.88
C PHE A 125 -1.94 42.42 -8.82
N GLU A 126 -2.27 41.20 -9.22
CA GLU A 126 -3.42 40.93 -10.08
C GLU A 126 -4.69 41.49 -9.42
N GLN A 127 -4.88 41.30 -8.11
CA GLN A 127 -6.03 41.90 -7.42
C GLN A 127 -5.96 43.43 -7.28
N ALA A 128 -4.77 44.01 -7.09
CA ALA A 128 -4.61 45.47 -7.02
C ALA A 128 -4.99 46.17 -8.33
N LEU A 129 -4.81 45.49 -9.46
CA LEU A 129 -5.10 45.98 -10.81
C LEU A 129 -6.55 45.69 -11.27
N ASP A 130 -7.37 45.01 -10.47
CA ASP A 130 -8.76 44.74 -10.82
C ASP A 130 -9.64 45.99 -10.71
N VAL A 131 -9.93 46.59 -11.86
CA VAL A 131 -10.80 47.78 -11.98
C VAL A 131 -12.27 47.45 -12.19
N ARG A 132 -12.65 46.19 -12.37
CA ARG A 132 -14.01 45.83 -12.81
C ARG A 132 -15.07 46.33 -11.84
N ALA A 133 -14.87 46.06 -10.55
CA ALA A 133 -15.80 46.46 -9.50
C ALA A 133 -15.83 47.99 -9.29
N LEU A 134 -14.74 48.70 -9.62
CA LEU A 134 -14.66 50.17 -9.61
C LEU A 134 -15.47 50.79 -10.76
N ILE A 135 -15.61 50.09 -11.89
CA ILE A 135 -16.39 50.54 -13.04
C ILE A 135 -17.86 50.15 -12.87
N GLU A 136 -18.14 48.87 -12.67
CA GLU A 136 -19.48 48.32 -12.53
C GLU A 136 -19.40 46.94 -11.81
N PRO A 137 -19.99 46.77 -10.62
CA PRO A 137 -19.91 45.53 -9.84
C PRO A 137 -20.30 44.26 -10.60
N ARG A 138 -21.25 44.36 -11.55
CA ARG A 138 -21.68 43.21 -12.37
C ARG A 138 -20.58 42.65 -13.27
N LEU A 139 -19.57 43.43 -13.61
CA LEU A 139 -18.43 42.97 -14.42
C LEU A 139 -17.58 41.91 -13.72
N VAL A 140 -17.64 41.84 -12.38
CA VAL A 140 -16.97 40.79 -11.60
C VAL A 140 -17.55 39.40 -11.93
N ALA A 141 -18.86 39.32 -12.19
CA ALA A 141 -19.55 38.06 -12.51
C ALA A 141 -19.32 37.56 -13.96
N LEU A 142 -18.75 38.39 -14.84
CA LEU A 142 -18.54 38.07 -16.26
C LEU A 142 -17.13 37.49 -16.55
N ALA A 143 -16.35 37.20 -15.51
CA ALA A 143 -14.96 36.78 -15.65
C ALA A 143 -14.83 35.39 -16.33
N PRO A 144 -14.15 35.26 -17.47
CA PRO A 144 -13.82 33.95 -18.01
C PRO A 144 -12.80 33.25 -17.09
N LEU A 145 -13.03 31.96 -16.82
CA LEU A 145 -12.08 31.05 -16.15
C LEU A 145 -11.63 31.49 -14.74
N GLY A 146 -12.45 32.26 -14.02
CA GLY A 146 -12.17 32.59 -12.62
C GLY A 146 -11.00 33.55 -12.41
N ARG A 147 -10.53 34.27 -13.44
CA ARG A 147 -9.47 35.28 -13.29
C ARG A 147 -9.85 36.33 -12.24
N TRP A 148 -8.90 36.66 -11.35
CA TRP A 148 -9.08 37.60 -10.21
C TRP A 148 -10.07 37.15 -9.12
N SER A 149 -10.33 35.84 -9.02
CA SER A 149 -11.22 35.31 -7.97
C SER A 149 -10.53 35.05 -6.62
N HIS A 150 -9.20 35.13 -6.56
CA HIS A 150 -8.44 35.01 -5.30
C HIS A 150 -8.72 36.19 -4.36
N HIS A 151 -8.50 35.97 -3.06
CA HIS A 151 -9.01 36.85 -2.03
C HIS A 151 -7.89 37.34 -1.10
N LEU A 152 -7.34 38.53 -1.36
CA LEU A 152 -6.41 39.19 -0.44
C LEU A 152 -7.13 39.56 0.87
N ASP A 153 -6.56 39.14 1.98
CA ASP A 153 -7.05 39.49 3.31
C ASP A 153 -6.74 40.95 3.60
N LEU A 154 -7.76 41.77 3.86
CA LEU A 154 -7.60 43.19 4.17
C LEU A 154 -7.42 43.50 5.67
N SER A 155 -7.28 42.49 6.53
CA SER A 155 -7.09 42.70 7.96
C SER A 155 -5.70 43.30 8.31
N PRO A 156 -5.61 44.21 9.32
CA PRO A 156 -4.35 44.85 9.73
C PRO A 156 -3.43 43.91 10.50
N SER A 157 -4.01 42.89 11.15
CA SER A 157 -3.26 41.83 11.76
C SER A 157 -2.81 40.90 10.66
N GLU A 158 -1.61 41.11 10.14
CA GLU A 158 -0.81 39.99 9.67
C GLU A 158 -0.52 39.09 10.89
N ARG A 159 -1.55 38.41 11.40
CA ARG A 159 -1.36 37.12 12.04
C ARG A 159 -0.91 36.22 10.90
N PHE A 160 0.37 36.34 10.51
CA PHE A 160 1.13 35.16 10.20
C PHE A 160 0.91 34.30 11.43
N VAL A 161 -0.03 33.37 11.34
CA VAL A 161 -0.35 32.47 12.43
C VAL A 161 1.00 31.86 12.78
N THR A 162 1.60 32.34 13.87
CA THR A 162 2.78 31.70 14.40
C THR A 162 2.22 30.38 14.88
N PRO A 163 2.62 29.25 14.27
CA PRO A 163 1.92 27.99 14.40
C PRO A 163 1.71 27.71 15.88
N GLY A 164 0.44 27.75 16.29
CA GLY A 164 0.07 27.55 17.68
C GLY A 164 0.36 26.12 18.04
N LEU A 165 1.54 25.84 18.57
CA LEU A 165 1.94 24.66 19.35
C LEU A 165 1.56 23.26 18.82
N ARG A 166 1.07 23.10 17.59
CA ARG A 166 0.91 21.80 16.93
C ARG A 166 2.23 21.36 16.28
N ARG A 167 3.35 21.57 16.97
CA ARG A 167 4.54 20.72 16.84
C ARG A 167 4.17 19.38 17.48
N THR A 168 3.39 18.56 16.80
CA THR A 168 3.31 17.15 17.18
C THR A 168 4.62 16.52 16.72
N LEU A 169 5.54 16.41 17.68
CA LEU A 169 6.63 15.43 17.80
C LEU A 169 6.81 14.56 16.55
N ALA A 170 8.02 14.49 16.02
CA ALA A 170 8.40 13.45 15.06
C ALA A 170 7.79 12.13 15.54
N PRO A 171 6.75 11.62 14.87
CA PRO A 171 5.89 10.62 15.47
C PRO A 171 6.70 9.35 15.63
N THR A 172 6.69 8.85 16.86
CA THR A 172 7.28 7.56 17.16
C THR A 172 6.26 6.49 16.82
N LEU A 173 6.72 5.25 16.64
CA LEU A 173 5.82 4.12 16.43
C LEU A 173 4.72 4.04 17.53
N ASP A 174 5.07 4.39 18.77
CA ASP A 174 4.13 4.38 19.90
C ASP A 174 3.05 5.48 19.79
N THR A 175 3.41 6.69 19.34
CA THR A 175 2.41 7.75 19.17
C THR A 175 1.46 7.43 18.02
N VAL A 176 1.95 6.85 16.92
CA VAL A 176 1.10 6.41 15.81
C VAL A 176 0.17 5.27 16.25
N ARG A 177 0.68 4.28 17.00
CA ARG A 177 -0.14 3.19 17.55
C ARG A 177 -1.24 3.70 18.49
N TYR A 178 -0.92 4.67 19.34
CA TYR A 178 -1.93 5.33 20.18
C TYR A 178 -3.00 6.03 19.34
N GLN A 179 -2.60 6.77 18.30
CA GLN A 179 -3.53 7.44 17.40
C GLN A 179 -4.43 6.45 16.64
N LEU A 180 -3.85 5.36 16.11
CA LEU A 180 -4.61 4.28 15.45
C LEU A 180 -5.64 3.67 16.40
N LYS A 181 -5.27 3.44 17.66
CA LYS A 181 -6.21 2.97 18.69
C LYS A 181 -7.38 3.94 18.88
N THR A 182 -7.11 5.24 19.06
CA THR A 182 -8.17 6.24 19.24
C THR A 182 -9.09 6.38 18.01
N LEU A 183 -8.55 6.25 16.79
CA LEU A 183 -9.35 6.26 15.57
C LEU A 183 -10.23 5.00 15.46
N SER A 184 -9.71 3.85 15.90
CA SER A 184 -10.46 2.59 15.91
C SER A 184 -11.59 2.60 16.94
N GLU A 185 -11.35 3.11 18.15
CA GLU A 185 -12.39 3.30 19.17
C GLU A 185 -13.50 4.26 18.68
N LEU A 186 -13.13 5.32 17.97
CA LEU A 186 -14.09 6.24 17.35
C LEU A 186 -14.91 5.56 16.25
N LYS A 187 -14.26 4.71 15.42
CA LYS A 187 -14.93 3.91 14.38
C LYS A 187 -15.95 2.95 14.99
N GLU A 188 -15.57 2.23 16.04
CA GLU A 188 -16.46 1.31 16.76
C GLU A 188 -17.66 2.05 17.38
N SER A 189 -17.43 3.20 18.00
CA SER A 189 -18.51 4.00 18.60
C SER A 189 -19.52 4.53 17.57
N ILE A 190 -19.06 4.93 16.38
CA ILE A 190 -19.95 5.34 15.29
C ILE A 190 -20.69 4.13 14.72
N ALA A 191 -20.02 3.00 14.53
CA ALA A 191 -20.65 1.77 14.06
C ALA A 191 -21.76 1.31 15.01
N GLU A 192 -21.52 1.34 16.33
CA GLU A 192 -22.54 1.05 17.34
C GLU A 192 -23.74 2.01 17.25
N GLY A 193 -23.47 3.31 17.05
CA GLY A 193 -24.50 4.31 16.81
C GLY A 193 -25.33 4.04 15.56
N LEU A 194 -24.67 3.75 14.44
CA LEU A 194 -25.32 3.45 13.17
C LEU A 194 -26.07 2.11 13.18
N ASN A 195 -25.69 1.16 14.03
CA ASN A 195 -26.42 -0.09 14.23
C ASN A 195 -27.77 0.10 14.94
N LYS A 196 -28.03 1.27 15.54
CA LYS A 196 -29.36 1.64 16.08
C LYS A 196 -30.37 2.00 14.99
N ARG A 197 -29.93 2.17 13.74
CA ARG A 197 -30.83 2.37 12.60
C ARG A 197 -31.75 1.15 12.47
N PRO A 198 -33.08 1.32 12.48
CA PRO A 198 -33.98 0.18 12.38
C PRO A 198 -33.86 -0.45 11.00
N SER A 199 -33.83 -1.79 10.94
CA SER A 199 -34.04 -2.48 9.67
C SER A 199 -35.49 -2.27 9.22
N LEU A 200 -35.78 -2.51 7.94
CA LEU A 200 -37.16 -2.43 7.44
C LEU A 200 -38.09 -3.39 8.22
N ARG A 201 -37.59 -4.57 8.59
CA ARG A 201 -38.33 -5.54 9.40
C ARG A 201 -38.68 -4.98 10.77
N ASP A 202 -37.67 -4.53 11.51
CA ASP A 202 -37.88 -4.04 12.89
C ASP A 202 -38.81 -2.83 12.89
N PHE A 203 -38.73 -1.99 11.86
CA PHE A 203 -39.61 -0.86 11.68
C PHE A 203 -41.07 -1.28 11.39
N ILE A 204 -41.29 -2.27 10.51
CA ILE A 204 -42.63 -2.84 10.28
C ILE A 204 -43.21 -3.44 11.56
N GLN A 205 -42.42 -4.22 12.29
CA GLN A 205 -42.84 -4.81 13.56
C GLN A 205 -43.21 -3.74 14.59
N SER A 206 -42.42 -2.66 14.68
CA SER A 206 -42.68 -1.54 15.58
C SER A 206 -43.99 -0.83 15.25
N GLU A 207 -44.23 -0.50 13.98
CA GLU A 207 -45.46 0.18 13.55
C GLU A 207 -46.69 -0.72 13.72
N LEU A 208 -46.60 -2.00 13.35
CA LEU A 208 -47.70 -2.96 13.59
C LEU A 208 -47.99 -3.17 15.07
N SER A 209 -46.95 -3.22 15.91
CA SER A 209 -47.11 -3.33 17.37
C SER A 209 -47.81 -2.10 17.96
N ARG A 210 -47.51 -0.90 17.42
CA ARG A 210 -48.20 0.34 17.79
C ARG A 210 -49.69 0.26 17.48
N GLU A 211 -50.05 -0.13 16.26
CA GLU A 211 -51.45 -0.24 15.86
C GLU A 211 -52.20 -1.34 16.64
N LEU A 212 -51.57 -2.49 16.90
CA LEU A 212 -52.15 -3.54 17.76
C LEU A 212 -52.39 -3.05 19.20
N SER A 213 -51.49 -2.23 19.73
CA SER A 213 -51.62 -1.64 21.06
C SER A 213 -52.80 -0.65 21.14
N LEU A 214 -53.03 0.14 20.08
CA LEU A 214 -54.15 1.08 20.00
C LEU A 214 -55.52 0.37 20.03
N ILE A 215 -55.60 -0.85 19.50
CA ILE A 215 -56.83 -1.68 19.53
C ILE A 215 -56.89 -2.54 20.82
N HIS A 216 -56.08 -2.25 21.84
CA HIS A 216 -56.03 -2.98 23.12
C HIS A 216 -55.68 -4.47 22.96
N ARG A 217 -54.77 -4.78 22.02
CA ARG A 217 -54.27 -6.13 21.71
C ARG A 217 -52.74 -6.21 21.81
N GLY A 218 -52.14 -5.45 22.73
CA GLY A 218 -50.69 -5.38 22.94
C GLY A 218 -50.03 -6.68 23.43
N ASN A 219 -50.81 -7.72 23.75
CA ASN A 219 -50.29 -9.04 24.13
C ASN A 219 -49.84 -9.87 22.92
N LEU A 220 -50.20 -9.46 21.69
CA LEU A 220 -49.83 -10.14 20.45
C LEU A 220 -48.56 -9.52 19.88
N SER A 221 -47.58 -10.35 19.52
CA SER A 221 -46.36 -9.91 18.86
C SER A 221 -46.45 -10.11 17.34
N PRO A 222 -46.29 -9.06 16.51
CA PRO A 222 -46.33 -9.17 15.05
C PRO A 222 -45.35 -10.19 14.46
N SER A 223 -44.19 -10.40 15.08
CA SER A 223 -43.15 -11.30 14.58
C SER A 223 -43.57 -12.78 14.58
N ASN A 224 -44.57 -13.12 15.39
CA ASN A 224 -45.04 -14.50 15.56
C ASN A 224 -46.42 -14.71 14.92
N LEU A 225 -46.96 -13.69 14.23
CA LEU A 225 -48.27 -13.77 13.57
C LEU A 225 -48.14 -14.20 12.11
N TYR A 226 -48.94 -15.19 11.73
CA TYR A 226 -48.99 -15.75 10.39
C TYR A 226 -50.43 -15.85 9.89
N ILE A 227 -50.55 -15.73 8.57
CA ILE A 227 -51.78 -15.86 7.80
C ILE A 227 -51.75 -17.26 7.19
N ASN A 228 -52.48 -18.18 7.84
CA ASN A 228 -52.52 -19.57 7.42
C ASN A 228 -53.80 -19.87 6.64
N GLN A 229 -53.63 -20.67 5.59
CA GLN A 229 -54.72 -21.18 4.77
C GLN A 229 -54.75 -22.71 4.86
N TYR A 230 -55.94 -23.27 5.06
CA TYR A 230 -56.18 -24.71 5.16
C TYR A 230 -57.03 -25.21 3.99
N ALA A 231 -56.97 -26.52 3.71
CA ALA A 231 -57.62 -27.10 2.53
C ALA A 231 -59.17 -27.07 2.57
N SER A 232 -59.77 -27.09 3.76
CA SER A 232 -61.24 -27.25 3.92
C SER A 232 -61.84 -26.27 4.92
N ALA A 233 -61.41 -26.27 6.17
CA ALA A 233 -61.91 -25.37 7.23
C ALA A 233 -60.79 -25.01 8.22
N LEU A 234 -60.98 -23.92 8.97
CA LEU A 234 -60.04 -23.54 10.01
C LEU A 234 -60.06 -24.50 11.21
N PRO A 235 -58.89 -24.84 11.79
CA PRO A 235 -58.81 -25.58 13.04
C PRO A 235 -59.58 -24.91 14.19
N PRO A 236 -59.99 -25.67 15.23
CA PRO A 236 -60.60 -25.11 16.43
C PRO A 236 -59.70 -24.07 17.09
N LEU A 237 -60.30 -23.20 17.92
CA LEU A 237 -59.56 -22.20 18.69
C LEU A 237 -58.61 -22.89 19.69
N GLY A 238 -57.37 -22.40 19.79
CA GLY A 238 -56.30 -23.01 20.59
C GLY A 238 -55.20 -23.65 19.75
N ASP A 239 -54.40 -24.52 20.38
CA ASP A 239 -53.27 -25.22 19.76
C ASP A 239 -53.77 -26.26 18.75
N THR A 240 -53.12 -26.31 17.59
CA THR A 240 -53.46 -27.23 16.51
C THR A 240 -52.24 -27.95 15.98
N THR A 241 -52.36 -29.26 15.78
CA THR A 241 -51.36 -30.09 15.11
C THR A 241 -51.54 -30.15 13.59
N LEU A 242 -52.61 -29.54 13.06
CA LEU A 242 -52.87 -29.46 11.62
C LEU A 242 -51.92 -28.47 10.94
N LEU A 243 -51.18 -28.96 9.94
CA LEU A 243 -50.28 -28.16 9.12
C LEU A 243 -51.07 -27.32 8.10
N PRO A 244 -50.73 -26.02 7.93
CA PRO A 244 -51.37 -25.17 6.94
C PRO A 244 -50.92 -25.54 5.52
N SER A 245 -51.85 -25.42 4.55
CA SER A 245 -51.56 -25.61 3.12
C SER A 245 -50.76 -24.45 2.51
N HIS A 246 -50.91 -23.25 3.08
CA HIS A 246 -50.10 -22.08 2.77
C HIS A 246 -49.96 -21.24 4.05
N SER A 247 -48.76 -20.74 4.32
CA SER A 247 -48.47 -19.88 5.47
C SER A 247 -47.65 -18.69 4.99
N GLN A 248 -48.06 -17.49 5.38
CA GLN A 248 -47.36 -16.25 5.10
C GLN A 248 -47.23 -15.48 6.40
N SER A 249 -46.06 -14.93 6.70
CA SER A 249 -45.90 -14.07 7.87
C SER A 249 -46.66 -12.76 7.70
N LEU A 250 -47.07 -12.14 8.80
CA LEU A 250 -47.72 -10.83 8.75
C LEU A 250 -46.81 -9.76 8.14
N GLU A 251 -45.50 -9.85 8.39
CA GLU A 251 -44.50 -8.95 7.81
C GLU A 251 -44.41 -9.06 6.28
N GLU A 252 -44.35 -10.29 5.74
CA GLU A 252 -44.33 -10.52 4.29
C GLU A 252 -45.60 -9.98 3.64
N HIS A 253 -46.76 -10.24 4.26
CA HIS A 253 -48.02 -9.70 3.77
C HIS A 253 -48.04 -8.17 3.78
N PHE A 254 -47.53 -7.54 4.84
CA PHE A 254 -47.41 -6.09 4.92
C PHE A 254 -46.50 -5.52 3.84
N LEU A 255 -45.34 -6.15 3.57
CA LEU A 255 -44.41 -5.73 2.52
C LEU A 255 -45.02 -5.82 1.11
N GLU A 256 -45.79 -6.87 0.82
CA GLU A 256 -46.48 -7.01 -0.47
C GLU A 256 -47.59 -5.96 -0.63
N ARG A 257 -48.31 -5.63 0.46
CA ARG A 257 -49.31 -4.56 0.48
C ARG A 257 -48.67 -3.18 0.30
N LEU A 258 -47.54 -2.92 0.96
CA LEU A 258 -46.79 -1.67 0.86
C LEU A 258 -46.34 -1.38 -0.58
N THR A 259 -45.96 -2.43 -1.31
CA THR A 259 -45.51 -2.33 -2.71
C THR A 259 -46.63 -2.48 -3.73
N GLN A 260 -47.90 -2.50 -3.29
CA GLN A 260 -49.10 -2.65 -4.13
C GLN A 260 -49.15 -3.93 -4.98
N HIS A 261 -48.40 -4.97 -4.60
CA HIS A 261 -48.40 -6.25 -5.30
C HIS A 261 -49.58 -7.15 -4.87
N THR A 262 -50.09 -6.95 -3.66
CA THR A 262 -51.28 -7.65 -3.15
C THR A 262 -52.32 -6.70 -2.57
N GLY A 263 -53.60 -7.03 -2.77
CA GLY A 263 -54.74 -6.30 -2.21
C GLY A 263 -55.13 -6.78 -0.82
N ALA A 264 -56.17 -6.17 -0.25
CA ALA A 264 -56.70 -6.57 1.06
C ALA A 264 -57.15 -8.03 1.01
N LEU A 265 -56.89 -8.79 2.08
CA LEU A 265 -57.21 -10.21 2.10
C LEU A 265 -58.72 -10.41 2.15
N VAL A 266 -59.26 -11.25 1.26
CA VAL A 266 -60.67 -11.65 1.30
C VAL A 266 -60.91 -12.61 2.46
N LYS A 267 -61.96 -12.34 3.24
CA LYS A 267 -62.40 -13.23 4.33
C LYS A 267 -62.90 -14.55 3.73
N ALA A 268 -62.27 -15.66 4.13
CA ALA A 268 -62.61 -17.00 3.66
C ALA A 268 -62.69 -17.97 4.85
N PRO A 269 -63.60 -18.97 4.81
CA PRO A 269 -63.82 -19.89 5.95
C PRO A 269 -62.62 -20.79 6.27
N HIS A 270 -61.61 -20.83 5.40
CA HIS A 270 -60.42 -21.65 5.50
C HIS A 270 -59.13 -20.82 5.66
N ARG A 271 -59.23 -19.50 5.92
CA ARG A 271 -58.10 -18.58 6.11
C ARG A 271 -58.24 -17.83 7.43
N GLY A 272 -57.19 -17.82 8.25
CA GLY A 272 -57.22 -17.21 9.58
C GLY A 272 -55.83 -16.85 10.08
N LEU A 273 -55.81 -16.21 11.25
CA LEU A 273 -54.58 -15.76 11.91
C LEU A 273 -54.12 -16.75 12.97
N PHE A 274 -52.82 -16.99 12.99
CA PHE A 274 -52.18 -17.94 13.87
C PHE A 274 -50.93 -17.35 14.49
N GLY A 275 -50.72 -17.62 15.77
CA GLY A 275 -49.43 -17.48 16.43
C GLY A 275 -48.59 -18.73 16.17
N LYS A 276 -47.28 -18.55 16.01
CA LYS A 276 -46.29 -19.64 16.02
C LYS A 276 -45.42 -19.52 17.27
N ASP A 277 -45.32 -20.57 18.08
CA ASP A 277 -44.46 -20.60 19.27
C ASP A 277 -43.02 -21.04 18.94
N SER A 278 -42.14 -21.05 19.94
CA SER A 278 -40.73 -21.49 19.78
C SER A 278 -40.56 -22.98 19.51
N GLU A 279 -41.60 -23.78 19.71
CA GLU A 279 -41.63 -25.23 19.45
C GLU A 279 -42.32 -25.56 18.11
N ASP A 280 -42.56 -24.55 17.27
CA ASP A 280 -43.16 -24.65 15.94
C ASP A 280 -44.64 -25.07 15.92
N HIS A 281 -45.32 -24.97 17.07
CA HIS A 281 -46.75 -25.20 17.17
C HIS A 281 -47.57 -24.00 16.71
N TRP A 282 -48.71 -24.29 16.10
CA TRP A 282 -49.66 -23.29 15.62
C TRP A 282 -50.79 -23.11 16.61
N THR A 283 -51.04 -21.87 17.03
CA THR A 283 -52.17 -21.52 17.90
C THR A 283 -53.08 -20.54 17.17
N ARG A 284 -54.36 -20.87 17.00
CA ARG A 284 -55.31 -19.98 16.34
C ARG A 284 -55.63 -18.77 17.22
N VAL A 285 -55.46 -17.56 16.69
CA VAL A 285 -55.78 -16.30 17.41
C VAL A 285 -57.30 -16.12 17.46
N SER A 286 -57.87 -16.06 18.67
CA SER A 286 -59.31 -15.88 18.90
C SER A 286 -59.80 -14.45 18.70
N ASP A 287 -58.90 -13.49 18.92
CA ASP A 287 -59.27 -12.10 19.18
C ASP A 287 -59.06 -11.16 17.98
N LEU A 288 -58.64 -11.72 16.83
CA LEU A 288 -58.32 -10.98 15.62
C LEU A 288 -58.74 -11.77 14.37
N ASP A 289 -59.60 -11.19 13.54
CA ASP A 289 -59.99 -11.76 12.25
C ASP A 289 -59.33 -11.06 11.05
N ILE A 290 -59.49 -11.63 9.85
CA ILE A 290 -58.87 -11.08 8.61
C ILE A 290 -59.37 -9.66 8.31
N THR A 291 -60.60 -9.31 8.69
CA THR A 291 -61.16 -7.98 8.47
C THR A 291 -60.46 -6.96 9.37
N GLN A 292 -60.29 -7.28 10.66
CA GLN A 292 -59.54 -6.45 11.61
C GLN A 292 -58.07 -6.31 11.22
N LEU A 293 -57.46 -7.39 10.71
CA LEU A 293 -56.09 -7.34 10.19
C LEU A 293 -55.94 -6.37 9.02
N ASN A 294 -56.85 -6.43 8.04
CA ASN A 294 -56.84 -5.49 6.93
C ASN A 294 -56.95 -4.04 7.42
N THR A 295 -57.78 -3.77 8.43
CA THR A 295 -57.88 -2.43 9.05
C THR A 295 -56.57 -1.99 9.70
N ILE A 296 -55.90 -2.86 10.46
CA ILE A 296 -54.59 -2.57 11.08
C ILE A 296 -53.55 -2.23 10.01
N VAL A 297 -53.47 -3.05 8.95
CA VAL A 297 -52.53 -2.83 7.84
C VAL A 297 -52.88 -1.52 7.11
N GLU A 298 -54.16 -1.24 6.86
CA GLU A 298 -54.61 0.00 6.21
C GLU A 298 -54.32 1.27 7.01
N GLN A 299 -54.29 1.17 8.34
CA GLN A 299 -53.93 2.28 9.22
C GLN A 299 -52.41 2.53 9.26
N ALA A 300 -51.59 1.47 9.14
CA ALA A 300 -50.13 1.57 9.18
C ALA A 300 -49.47 1.91 7.83
N LEU A 301 -50.14 1.65 6.70
CA LEU A 301 -49.58 1.87 5.35
C LEU A 301 -49.33 3.34 4.93
N PRO A 302 -50.20 4.33 5.27
CA PRO A 302 -50.03 5.69 4.79
C PRO A 302 -48.71 6.34 5.22
N ASP A 303 -47.94 6.85 4.25
CA ASP A 303 -46.61 7.47 4.44
C ASP A 303 -45.60 6.60 5.23
N PHE A 304 -45.77 5.28 5.24
CA PHE A 304 -44.91 4.35 6.00
C PHE A 304 -43.42 4.52 5.66
N LEU A 305 -43.08 4.57 4.38
CA LEU A 305 -41.70 4.78 3.92
C LEU A 305 -41.18 6.19 4.27
N GLY A 306 -42.05 7.20 4.29
CA GLY A 306 -41.69 8.53 4.76
C GLY A 306 -41.37 8.57 6.25
N HIS A 307 -42.15 7.88 7.09
CA HIS A 307 -41.83 7.68 8.51
C HIS A 307 -40.52 6.93 8.70
N TYR A 308 -40.29 5.86 7.93
CA TYR A 308 -39.03 5.11 7.95
C TYR A 308 -37.83 6.03 7.66
N LEU A 309 -37.88 6.82 6.59
CA LEU A 309 -36.79 7.75 6.24
C LEU A 309 -36.58 8.84 7.31
N ARG A 310 -37.65 9.33 7.95
CA ARG A 310 -37.55 10.28 9.07
C ARG A 310 -36.86 9.64 10.28
N GLN A 311 -37.17 8.39 10.59
CA GLN A 311 -36.52 7.65 11.67
C GLN A 311 -35.03 7.43 11.38
N GLN A 312 -34.67 7.09 10.15
CA GLN A 312 -33.25 7.00 9.73
C GLN A 312 -32.53 8.35 9.94
N ARG A 313 -33.14 9.45 9.50
CA ARG A 313 -32.59 10.81 9.69
C ARG A 313 -32.43 11.18 11.17
N SER A 314 -33.35 10.76 12.04
CA SER A 314 -33.26 10.98 13.50
C SER A 314 -31.97 10.39 14.08
N VAL A 315 -31.62 9.16 13.69
CA VAL A 315 -30.39 8.50 14.16
C VAL A 315 -29.14 9.27 13.75
N TYR A 316 -29.09 9.78 12.50
CA TYR A 316 -27.99 10.65 12.08
C TYR A 316 -27.94 11.98 12.85
N GLY A 317 -29.10 12.52 13.24
CA GLY A 317 -29.21 13.69 14.10
C GLY A 317 -28.62 13.45 15.50
N GLU A 318 -28.93 12.31 16.12
CA GLU A 318 -28.36 11.89 17.42
C GLU A 318 -26.84 11.71 17.37
N LEU A 319 -26.30 11.27 16.22
CA LEU A 319 -24.87 11.05 16.02
C LEU A 319 -24.12 12.31 15.53
N SER A 320 -24.80 13.44 15.38
CA SER A 320 -24.28 14.65 14.75
C SER A 320 -22.90 15.08 15.28
N GLU A 321 -22.75 15.20 16.61
CA GLU A 321 -21.48 15.62 17.22
C GLU A 321 -20.36 14.60 16.97
N ARG A 322 -20.63 13.31 17.15
CA ARG A 322 -19.66 12.23 16.92
C ARG A 322 -19.22 12.14 15.46
N LEU A 323 -20.15 12.34 14.52
CA LEU A 323 -19.85 12.39 13.08
C LEU A 323 -18.96 13.60 12.75
N SER A 324 -19.27 14.77 13.32
CA SER A 324 -18.45 15.97 13.19
C SER A 324 -17.02 15.77 13.73
N ASP A 325 -16.89 15.13 14.89
CA ASP A 325 -15.59 14.81 15.50
C ASP A 325 -14.81 13.80 14.68
N ALA A 326 -15.47 12.79 14.09
CA ALA A 326 -14.85 11.80 13.24
C ALA A 326 -14.40 12.36 11.89
N VAL A 327 -15.18 13.25 11.27
CA VAL A 327 -14.75 13.97 10.06
C VAL A 327 -13.53 14.82 10.37
N THR A 328 -13.57 15.61 11.45
CA THR A 328 -12.47 16.53 11.81
C THR A 328 -11.20 15.77 12.18
N SER A 329 -11.33 14.76 13.04
CA SER A 329 -10.21 13.93 13.47
C SER A 329 -9.66 13.10 12.31
N GLY A 330 -10.52 12.52 11.49
CA GLY A 330 -10.12 11.74 10.33
C GLY A 330 -9.29 12.57 9.34
N LEU A 331 -9.84 13.70 8.87
CA LEU A 331 -9.15 14.58 7.91
C LEU A 331 -7.82 15.10 8.44
N ARG A 332 -7.79 15.56 9.69
CA ARG A 332 -6.57 16.08 10.32
C ARG A 332 -5.49 15.00 10.48
N ARG A 333 -5.88 13.79 10.92
CA ARG A 333 -4.94 12.68 11.11
C ARG A 333 -4.41 12.14 9.78
N GLU A 334 -5.27 11.99 8.78
CA GLU A 334 -4.86 11.60 7.43
C GLU A 334 -3.80 12.56 6.88
N ALA A 335 -4.08 13.88 6.93
CA ALA A 335 -3.14 14.90 6.47
C ALA A 335 -1.82 14.88 7.27
N GLN A 336 -1.89 14.76 8.61
CA GLN A 336 -0.70 14.62 9.45
C GLN A 336 0.18 13.44 9.03
N PHE A 337 -0.39 12.26 8.80
CA PHE A 337 0.37 11.08 8.39
C PHE A 337 0.95 11.23 6.98
N LYS A 338 0.22 11.88 6.06
CA LYS A 338 0.71 12.17 4.71
C LYS A 338 1.89 13.16 4.71
N VAL A 339 1.93 14.11 5.66
CA VAL A 339 3.11 14.97 5.88
C VAL A 339 4.34 14.15 6.27
N LEU A 340 4.19 13.13 7.13
CA LEU A 340 5.31 12.25 7.51
C LEU A 340 5.85 11.42 6.34
N GLN A 341 4.98 11.11 5.40
CA GLN A 341 5.32 10.35 4.19
C GLN A 341 5.86 11.26 3.08
N ASN A 342 6.00 12.57 3.32
CA ASN A 342 6.39 13.58 2.34
C ASN A 342 5.45 13.66 1.12
N THR A 343 4.20 13.22 1.28
CA THR A 343 3.17 13.31 0.21
C THR A 343 2.36 14.60 0.31
N LEU A 344 2.31 15.21 1.50
CA LEU A 344 1.80 16.55 1.75
C LEU A 344 2.89 17.39 2.43
N SER A 345 2.83 18.71 2.25
CA SER A 345 3.69 19.64 2.98
C SER A 345 3.06 20.09 4.30
N GLU A 346 3.87 20.63 5.22
CA GLU A 346 3.36 21.29 6.42
C GLU A 346 2.40 22.45 6.07
N THR A 347 2.62 23.09 4.92
CA THR A 347 1.80 24.19 4.42
C THR A 347 0.39 23.75 4.00
N ASP A 348 0.26 22.53 3.46
CA ASP A 348 -1.03 21.95 3.12
C ASP A 348 -1.83 21.59 4.38
N LEU A 349 -1.13 21.13 5.43
CA LEU A 349 -1.75 20.86 6.72
C LEU A 349 -2.26 22.16 7.39
N GLU A 350 -1.49 23.26 7.31
CA GLU A 350 -1.91 24.58 7.77
C GLU A 350 -3.18 25.07 7.06
N LEU A 351 -3.26 24.88 5.74
CA LEU A 351 -4.43 25.21 4.93
C LEU A 351 -5.67 24.45 5.41
N LEU A 352 -5.56 23.14 5.57
CA LEU A 352 -6.64 22.30 6.06
C LEU A 352 -7.08 22.71 7.47
N ASP A 353 -6.13 22.93 8.39
CA ASP A 353 -6.43 23.33 9.76
C ASP A 353 -7.14 24.69 9.83
N ASN A 354 -6.72 25.67 9.03
CA ASN A 354 -7.38 26.98 8.93
C ASN A 354 -8.86 26.84 8.52
N LEU A 355 -9.15 25.96 7.56
CA LEU A 355 -10.51 25.75 7.05
C LEU A 355 -11.38 24.87 7.96
N LEU A 356 -10.80 23.90 8.68
CA LEU A 356 -11.52 23.07 9.65
C LEU A 356 -11.87 23.79 10.95
N ASP A 357 -11.04 24.77 11.36
CA ASP A 357 -11.23 25.52 12.60
C ASP A 357 -12.04 26.82 12.39
N SER A 358 -12.44 27.13 11.15
CA SER A 358 -13.26 28.32 10.81
C SER A 358 -14.75 28.02 10.57
N GLN A 359 -15.61 29.01 10.88
CA GLN A 359 -17.08 28.83 10.84
C GLN A 359 -17.75 29.32 9.56
N ARG A 360 -17.48 30.55 9.11
CA ARG A 360 -18.06 31.11 7.88
C ARG A 360 -16.98 31.79 7.04
N ARG A 361 -17.14 31.76 5.72
CA ARG A 361 -16.20 32.34 4.74
C ARG A 361 -15.81 33.79 5.06
N ASP A 362 -16.77 34.62 5.43
CA ASP A 362 -16.59 36.05 5.73
C ASP A 362 -15.77 36.32 7.00
N GLN A 363 -15.69 35.33 7.89
CA GLN A 363 -15.00 35.41 9.19
C GLN A 363 -13.71 34.58 9.21
N ARG A 364 -13.32 33.98 8.08
CA ARG A 364 -12.11 33.16 8.00
C ARG A 364 -10.87 34.03 8.21
N PRO A 365 -9.93 33.62 9.09
CA PRO A 365 -8.68 34.34 9.24
C PRO A 365 -7.82 34.17 7.99
N GLY A 366 -7.15 35.25 7.56
CA GLY A 366 -6.21 35.18 6.46
C GLY A 366 -5.04 34.23 6.75
N LEU A 367 -4.64 33.48 5.73
CA LEU A 367 -3.45 32.65 5.68
C LEU A 367 -2.47 33.28 4.68
N ARG A 368 -1.30 33.70 5.16
CA ARG A 368 -0.22 34.29 4.33
C ARG A 368 -0.69 35.48 3.47
N GLY A 369 -1.60 36.28 4.01
CA GLY A 369 -2.14 37.47 3.37
C GLY A 369 -3.34 37.25 2.45
N PHE A 370 -3.83 36.01 2.31
CA PHE A 370 -5.03 35.67 1.53
C PHE A 370 -6.05 34.92 2.38
N ILE A 371 -7.32 34.90 1.98
CA ILE A 371 -8.39 34.16 2.65
C ILE A 371 -8.66 32.87 1.84
N PRO A 372 -8.37 31.68 2.41
CA PRO A 372 -8.60 30.43 1.73
C PRO A 372 -10.08 30.14 1.44
N ASP A 373 -10.34 29.45 0.34
CA ASP A 373 -11.68 28.99 -0.03
C ASP A 373 -11.77 27.47 -0.09
N ALA A 374 -12.99 26.98 0.15
CA ALA A 374 -13.36 25.59 0.01
C ALA A 374 -14.52 25.47 -0.97
N PHE A 375 -14.46 24.47 -1.84
CA PHE A 375 -15.42 24.24 -2.91
C PHE A 375 -15.93 22.80 -2.86
N ALA A 376 -17.24 22.62 -3.00
CA ALA A 376 -17.84 21.33 -3.30
C ALA A 376 -17.67 21.01 -4.79
N LEU A 377 -17.43 19.74 -5.11
CA LEU A 377 -17.36 19.30 -6.50
C LEU A 377 -18.77 19.03 -7.04
N THR A 378 -18.98 19.36 -8.30
CA THR A 378 -20.23 19.13 -9.01
C THR A 378 -19.95 18.55 -10.40
N LEU A 379 -20.92 17.81 -10.94
CA LEU A 379 -20.90 17.25 -12.28
C LEU A 379 -21.99 17.89 -13.12
N ARG A 380 -21.64 18.40 -14.30
CA ARG A 380 -22.60 18.83 -15.31
C ARG A 380 -22.57 17.86 -16.48
N ILE A 381 -23.74 17.34 -16.84
CA ILE A 381 -23.92 16.41 -17.96
C ILE A 381 -24.23 17.15 -19.25
N ASP A 382 -24.97 18.25 -19.13
CA ASP A 382 -25.29 19.17 -20.22
C ASP A 382 -25.14 20.62 -19.71
N ALA A 383 -25.01 21.57 -20.63
CA ALA A 383 -25.03 22.99 -20.36
C ALA A 383 -26.36 23.44 -19.73
N ALA A 384 -27.48 22.86 -20.14
CA ALA A 384 -28.84 23.24 -19.72
C ALA A 384 -29.30 22.62 -18.38
N GLU A 385 -28.69 21.51 -17.97
CA GLU A 385 -29.08 20.80 -16.74
C GLU A 385 -28.42 21.39 -15.48
N PRO A 386 -29.09 21.33 -14.32
CA PRO A 386 -28.51 21.76 -13.06
C PRO A 386 -27.31 20.87 -12.67
N PRO A 387 -26.27 21.44 -12.03
CA PRO A 387 -25.11 20.68 -11.59
C PRO A 387 -25.48 19.68 -10.48
N ILE A 388 -24.99 18.44 -10.63
CA ILE A 388 -25.18 17.37 -9.66
C ILE A 388 -24.03 17.39 -8.66
N LYS A 389 -24.32 17.36 -7.36
CA LYS A 389 -23.30 17.45 -6.32
C LYS A 389 -22.59 16.10 -6.10
N LEU A 390 -21.26 16.12 -6.16
CA LEU A 390 -20.41 14.99 -5.78
C LEU A 390 -20.19 15.03 -4.26
N ARG A 391 -20.99 14.26 -3.52
CA ARG A 391 -20.97 14.26 -2.04
C ARG A 391 -19.63 13.76 -1.51
N ASN A 392 -19.23 14.24 -0.35
CA ASN A 392 -17.93 14.00 0.30
C ASN A 392 -16.72 14.58 -0.45
N CYS A 393 -16.78 14.87 -1.75
CA CYS A 393 -15.64 15.46 -2.48
C CYS A 393 -15.55 16.98 -2.27
N TYR A 394 -14.34 17.49 -2.05
CA TYR A 394 -14.11 18.95 -1.94
C TYR A 394 -12.73 19.37 -2.43
N LEU A 395 -12.58 20.65 -2.74
CA LEU A 395 -11.33 21.27 -3.18
C LEU A 395 -11.07 22.53 -2.35
N LEU A 396 -9.84 22.70 -1.86
CA LEU A 396 -9.40 23.85 -1.07
C LEU A 396 -8.38 24.65 -1.87
N THR A 397 -8.44 25.98 -1.83
CA THR A 397 -7.44 26.85 -2.48
C THR A 397 -6.77 27.75 -1.45
N GLU A 398 -5.42 27.76 -1.44
CA GLU A 398 -4.61 28.50 -0.47
C GLU A 398 -4.98 30.00 -0.44
N ARG A 399 -5.18 30.60 -1.61
CA ARG A 399 -5.40 32.04 -1.75
C ARG A 399 -6.84 32.43 -2.06
N GLY A 400 -7.75 31.46 -2.01
CA GLY A 400 -9.14 31.63 -2.38
C GLY A 400 -9.37 31.63 -3.90
N GLY A 401 -10.64 31.57 -4.30
CA GLY A 401 -11.03 31.56 -5.71
C GLY A 401 -10.60 30.32 -6.50
N LEU A 402 -10.79 30.40 -7.82
CA LEU A 402 -10.50 29.38 -8.85
C LEU A 402 -9.68 29.99 -9.99
N ASP A 403 -8.80 30.94 -9.69
CA ASP A 403 -7.87 31.51 -10.67
C ASP A 403 -6.84 30.43 -11.04
N SER A 404 -6.66 30.20 -12.34
CA SER A 404 -5.84 29.09 -12.86
C SER A 404 -4.40 29.11 -12.35
N GLU A 405 -3.84 30.29 -12.12
CA GLU A 405 -2.42 30.48 -11.76
C GLU A 405 -2.25 31.08 -10.35
N HIS A 406 -3.14 31.98 -9.94
CA HIS A 406 -2.93 32.81 -8.75
C HIS A 406 -3.62 32.30 -7.48
N SER A 407 -4.47 31.26 -7.55
CA SER A 407 -5.14 30.70 -6.37
C SER A 407 -4.21 29.92 -5.41
N GLY A 408 -2.92 29.81 -5.75
CA GLY A 408 -1.91 29.15 -4.91
C GLY A 408 -1.98 27.64 -4.99
N THR A 409 -1.47 26.96 -3.96
CA THR A 409 -1.60 25.51 -3.87
C THR A 409 -3.06 25.11 -3.66
N VAL A 410 -3.41 23.96 -4.23
CA VAL A 410 -4.77 23.44 -4.24
C VAL A 410 -4.78 22.05 -3.64
N GLN A 411 -5.66 21.83 -2.65
CA GLN A 411 -5.83 20.55 -2.01
C GLN A 411 -7.15 19.92 -2.42
N LEU A 412 -7.11 18.80 -3.12
CA LEU A 412 -8.28 18.01 -3.49
C LEU A 412 -8.49 16.90 -2.46
N TRP A 413 -9.72 16.67 -2.04
CA TRP A 413 -10.07 15.49 -1.25
C TRP A 413 -11.15 14.68 -1.97
N THR A 414 -10.89 13.37 -2.11
CA THR A 414 -11.86 12.39 -2.58
C THR A 414 -11.87 11.17 -1.65
N PRO A 415 -13.00 10.46 -1.48
CA PRO A 415 -13.05 9.25 -0.65
C PRO A 415 -12.04 8.17 -1.05
N VAL A 416 -11.67 8.10 -2.33
CA VAL A 416 -10.77 7.07 -2.86
C VAL A 416 -9.29 7.45 -2.73
N GLN A 417 -8.90 8.71 -2.91
CA GLN A 417 -7.48 9.12 -2.82
C GLN A 417 -7.13 9.79 -1.47
N GLY A 418 -8.14 10.25 -0.74
CA GLY A 418 -7.94 11.14 0.39
C GLY A 418 -7.43 12.52 -0.06
N ALA A 419 -6.64 13.19 0.78
CA ALA A 419 -6.06 14.50 0.49
C ALA A 419 -4.90 14.42 -0.53
N GLU A 420 -4.96 15.22 -1.59
CA GLU A 420 -3.96 15.36 -2.66
C GLU A 420 -3.61 16.84 -2.84
N THR A 421 -2.34 17.17 -3.08
CA THR A 421 -1.89 18.56 -3.28
C THR A 421 -1.46 18.80 -4.73
N PHE A 422 -1.83 19.97 -5.26
CA PHE A 422 -1.52 20.45 -6.60
C PHE A 422 -0.92 21.85 -6.51
N HIS A 423 0.03 22.14 -7.40
CA HIS A 423 0.72 23.44 -7.42
C HIS A 423 -0.16 24.60 -7.93
N SER A 424 -1.28 24.29 -8.60
CA SER A 424 -2.24 25.28 -9.12
C SER A 424 -3.64 24.66 -9.28
N PHE A 425 -4.65 25.52 -9.39
CA PHE A 425 -6.02 25.09 -9.69
C PHE A 425 -6.11 24.44 -11.07
N HIS A 426 -5.39 24.98 -12.06
CA HIS A 426 -5.38 24.41 -13.41
C HIS A 426 -4.86 22.96 -13.42
N ALA A 427 -3.80 22.66 -12.66
CA ALA A 427 -3.27 21.30 -12.57
C ALA A 427 -4.29 20.33 -11.95
N ALA A 428 -5.00 20.76 -10.90
CA ALA A 428 -6.07 19.96 -10.29
C ALA A 428 -7.25 19.74 -11.26
N GLU A 429 -7.63 20.77 -12.03
CA GLU A 429 -8.71 20.68 -13.02
C GLU A 429 -8.36 19.69 -14.14
N VAL A 430 -7.13 19.74 -14.67
CA VAL A 430 -6.65 18.81 -15.70
C VAL A 430 -6.67 17.37 -15.20
N GLU A 431 -6.18 17.11 -13.99
CA GLU A 431 -6.16 15.76 -13.41
C GLU A 431 -7.58 15.23 -13.15
N LEU A 432 -8.47 16.06 -12.59
CA LEU A 432 -9.89 15.71 -12.41
C LEU A 432 -10.58 15.39 -13.74
N GLN A 433 -10.30 16.16 -14.80
CA GLN A 433 -10.84 15.90 -16.12
C GLN A 433 -10.27 14.60 -16.70
N ARG A 434 -8.98 14.31 -16.53
CA ARG A 434 -8.38 13.02 -16.93
C ARG A 434 -9.07 11.84 -16.23
N ARG A 435 -9.28 11.91 -14.91
CA ARG A 435 -9.99 10.89 -14.13
C ARG A 435 -11.42 10.67 -14.61
N LEU A 436 -12.10 11.74 -15.01
CA LEU A 436 -13.45 11.64 -15.56
C LEU A 436 -13.48 10.89 -16.91
N HIS A 437 -12.41 10.95 -17.70
CA HIS A 437 -12.28 10.26 -18.99
C HIS A 437 -11.78 8.81 -18.86
N ASP A 438 -11.12 8.47 -17.76
CA ASP A 438 -10.66 7.10 -17.50
C ASP A 438 -11.84 6.17 -17.16
N PRO A 439 -11.96 4.99 -17.78
CA PRO A 439 -13.12 4.10 -17.59
C PRO A 439 -13.26 3.55 -16.16
N VAL A 440 -12.16 3.46 -15.41
CA VAL A 440 -12.15 2.91 -14.05
C VAL A 440 -12.20 4.04 -13.02
N GLU A 441 -11.32 5.03 -13.13
CA GLU A 441 -11.22 6.11 -12.13
C GLU A 441 -12.46 7.01 -12.10
N ARG A 442 -13.18 7.11 -13.22
CA ARG A 442 -14.48 7.79 -13.28
C ARG A 442 -15.47 7.21 -12.28
N LEU A 443 -15.47 5.89 -12.07
CA LEU A 443 -16.42 5.24 -11.16
C LEU A 443 -16.26 5.74 -9.72
N SER A 444 -15.02 5.94 -9.28
CA SER A 444 -14.65 6.51 -7.98
C SER A 444 -15.14 7.95 -7.78
N LEU A 445 -15.27 8.74 -8.85
CA LEU A 445 -15.89 10.05 -8.77
C LEU A 445 -17.42 9.90 -8.73
N LEU A 446 -18.00 9.08 -9.61
CA LEU A 446 -19.46 8.96 -9.75
C LEU A 446 -20.16 8.23 -8.60
N GLU A 447 -19.48 7.38 -7.84
CA GLU A 447 -20.03 6.74 -6.63
C GLU A 447 -20.45 7.74 -5.55
N ASN A 448 -19.91 8.96 -5.63
CA ASN A 448 -20.19 10.06 -4.74
C ASN A 448 -21.46 10.84 -5.09
N ILE A 449 -22.12 10.51 -6.20
CA ILE A 449 -23.46 11.02 -6.52
C ILE A 449 -24.49 10.24 -5.69
N ALA A 450 -25.42 10.95 -5.05
CA ALA A 450 -26.55 10.31 -4.40
C ALA A 450 -27.39 9.55 -5.45
N ARG A 451 -27.78 8.30 -5.19
CA ARG A 451 -28.49 7.45 -6.16
C ARG A 451 -29.80 8.08 -6.64
N SER A 452 -30.45 8.91 -5.84
CA SER A 452 -31.65 9.68 -6.22
C SER A 452 -31.39 10.76 -7.28
N GLU A 453 -30.16 11.25 -7.39
CA GLU A 453 -29.74 12.29 -8.34
C GLU A 453 -28.97 11.69 -9.54
N ARG A 454 -28.75 10.37 -9.55
CA ARG A 454 -27.93 9.72 -10.56
C ARG A 454 -28.70 9.62 -11.89
N PRO A 455 -28.15 10.15 -13.00
CA PRO A 455 -28.80 10.07 -14.31
C PRO A 455 -28.86 8.62 -14.81
N ALA A 456 -29.92 8.28 -15.55
CA ALA A 456 -30.12 6.94 -16.10
C ALA A 456 -29.06 6.56 -17.15
N ASN A 457 -28.62 7.53 -17.97
CA ASN A 457 -27.59 7.35 -18.99
C ASN A 457 -26.49 8.40 -18.80
N LEU A 458 -25.31 7.98 -18.33
CA LEU A 458 -24.13 8.85 -18.28
C LEU A 458 -23.40 8.79 -19.62
N PRO A 459 -23.28 9.91 -20.37
CA PRO A 459 -22.51 9.92 -21.61
C PRO A 459 -21.06 9.53 -21.34
N ILE A 460 -20.45 8.76 -22.24
CA ILE A 460 -18.99 8.54 -22.23
C ILE A 460 -18.35 9.86 -22.71
N PRO A 461 -17.41 10.45 -21.95
CA PRO A 461 -16.74 11.68 -22.36
C PRO A 461 -16.08 11.50 -23.73
N GLN A 462 -16.45 12.34 -24.69
CA GLN A 462 -15.81 12.36 -26.01
C GLN A 462 -14.60 13.32 -25.98
N PRO A 463 -13.50 13.01 -26.70
CA PRO A 463 -12.35 13.90 -26.78
C PRO A 463 -12.76 15.27 -27.37
N PRO A 464 -12.18 16.38 -26.88
CA PRO A 464 -12.73 17.71 -27.13
C PRO A 464 -12.60 18.15 -28.59
N THR A 465 -13.72 18.30 -29.30
CA THR A 465 -13.83 19.04 -30.57
C THR A 465 -14.30 20.47 -30.30
N HIS A 466 -13.35 21.39 -30.08
CA HIS A 466 -13.48 22.87 -30.05
C HIS A 466 -14.60 23.56 -29.21
N TYR A 467 -15.49 22.82 -28.54
CA TYR A 467 -16.46 23.31 -27.57
C TYR A 467 -16.29 22.55 -26.25
N ARG A 468 -16.66 23.16 -25.12
CA ARG A 468 -16.55 22.55 -23.77
C ARG A 468 -17.21 21.18 -23.79
N ALA A 469 -16.40 20.11 -23.76
CA ALA A 469 -16.89 18.75 -23.83
C ALA A 469 -17.58 18.40 -22.51
N TYR A 470 -18.83 17.94 -22.61
CA TYR A 470 -19.57 17.40 -21.48
C TYR A 470 -19.51 15.87 -21.50
N PRO A 471 -19.57 15.21 -20.33
CA PRO A 471 -19.73 15.78 -18.99
C PRO A 471 -18.48 16.52 -18.48
N ALA A 472 -18.68 17.53 -17.63
CA ALA A 472 -17.62 18.36 -17.08
C ALA A 472 -17.80 18.58 -15.57
N LEU A 473 -16.69 18.68 -14.85
CA LEU A 473 -16.71 19.01 -13.43
C LEU A 473 -16.82 20.52 -13.21
N GLY A 474 -17.51 20.89 -12.13
CA GLY A 474 -17.67 22.27 -11.67
C GLY A 474 -17.48 22.39 -10.17
N PHE A 475 -17.41 23.62 -9.67
CA PHE A 475 -17.04 23.92 -8.29
C PHE A 475 -18.05 24.90 -7.67
N GLU A 476 -18.65 24.52 -6.55
CA GLU A 476 -19.60 25.35 -5.79
C GLU A 476 -18.94 25.82 -4.49
N LEU A 477 -18.91 27.13 -4.26
CA LEU A 477 -18.26 27.71 -3.10
C LEU A 477 -18.99 27.35 -1.79
N ILE A 478 -18.24 26.83 -0.82
CA ILE A 478 -18.73 26.50 0.52
C ILE A 478 -18.67 27.77 1.39
N GLN A 479 -19.83 28.37 1.64
CA GLN A 479 -19.95 29.58 2.47
C GLN A 479 -19.85 29.29 3.97
N ASN A 480 -20.39 28.15 4.41
CA ASN A 480 -20.43 27.73 5.81
C ASN A 480 -19.14 26.99 6.22
N SER A 481 -19.14 26.41 7.41
CA SER A 481 -18.00 25.68 7.94
C SER A 481 -17.74 24.43 7.10
N LEU A 482 -16.47 24.18 6.76
CA LEU A 482 -16.08 22.98 6.04
C LEU A 482 -16.52 21.71 6.81
N ARG A 483 -16.40 21.73 8.14
CA ARG A 483 -16.80 20.61 9.00
C ARG A 483 -18.29 20.28 8.86
N SER A 484 -19.14 21.28 9.07
CA SER A 484 -20.60 21.11 8.94
C SER A 484 -21.01 20.73 7.52
N HIS A 485 -20.34 21.29 6.51
CA HIS A 485 -20.57 20.91 5.12
C HIS A 485 -20.26 19.43 4.87
N GLN A 486 -19.11 18.94 5.32
CA GLN A 486 -18.74 17.53 5.13
C GLN A 486 -19.67 16.57 5.88
N GLN A 487 -20.07 16.93 7.11
CA GLN A 487 -21.06 16.16 7.86
C GLN A 487 -22.40 16.09 7.11
N HIS A 488 -22.93 17.22 6.64
CA HIS A 488 -24.16 17.23 5.86
C HIS A 488 -24.01 16.45 4.56
N SER A 489 -22.87 16.54 3.89
CA SER A 489 -22.59 15.82 2.65
C SER A 489 -22.70 14.30 2.83
N LEU A 490 -22.18 13.77 3.95
CA LEU A 490 -22.29 12.35 4.32
C LEU A 490 -23.75 11.94 4.53
N VAL A 491 -24.48 12.71 5.33
CA VAL A 491 -25.89 12.43 5.67
C VAL A 491 -26.78 12.54 4.43
N ASP A 492 -26.59 13.58 3.62
CA ASP A 492 -27.35 13.80 2.39
C ASP A 492 -27.15 12.66 1.40
N LYS A 493 -25.92 12.16 1.25
CA LYS A 493 -25.64 11.00 0.41
C LYS A 493 -26.39 9.76 0.91
N ALA A 494 -26.28 9.46 2.20
CA ALA A 494 -26.94 8.30 2.80
C ALA A 494 -28.46 8.37 2.65
N MET A 495 -29.05 9.54 2.93
CA MET A 495 -30.50 9.75 2.82
C MET A 495 -30.98 9.72 1.36
N GLY A 496 -30.21 10.26 0.41
CA GLY A 496 -30.54 10.18 -1.02
C GLY A 496 -30.47 8.75 -1.57
N ASP A 497 -29.49 7.97 -1.12
CA ASP A 497 -29.37 6.55 -1.48
C ASP A 497 -30.53 5.72 -0.91
N LEU A 498 -30.91 5.97 0.35
CA LEU A 498 -32.07 5.32 0.97
C LEU A 498 -33.39 5.73 0.33
N ALA A 499 -33.58 7.02 0.03
CA ALA A 499 -34.79 7.50 -0.65
C ALA A 499 -34.97 6.81 -2.01
N GLN A 500 -33.89 6.68 -2.80
CA GLN A 500 -33.93 5.95 -4.06
C GLN A 500 -34.24 4.47 -3.87
N ALA A 501 -33.66 3.83 -2.86
CA ALA A 501 -33.94 2.43 -2.56
C ALA A 501 -35.41 2.22 -2.17
N THR A 502 -36.02 3.14 -1.43
CA THR A 502 -37.46 3.10 -1.09
C THR A 502 -38.38 3.34 -2.30
N ALA A 503 -37.90 4.06 -3.32
CA ALA A 503 -38.64 4.33 -4.56
C ALA A 503 -38.42 3.24 -5.64
N SER A 504 -37.64 2.20 -5.34
CA SER A 504 -37.35 1.13 -6.30
C SER A 504 -38.56 0.24 -6.59
N ALA A 505 -38.57 -0.42 -7.75
CA ALA A 505 -39.63 -1.35 -8.14
C ALA A 505 -39.55 -2.73 -7.46
N TYR A 506 -38.61 -2.93 -6.51
CA TYR A 506 -38.47 -4.20 -5.81
C TYR A 506 -39.63 -4.42 -4.83
N SER A 507 -40.00 -5.69 -4.63
CA SER A 507 -41.06 -6.08 -3.68
C SER A 507 -40.64 -7.19 -2.74
N GLY A 508 -41.40 -7.30 -1.64
CA GLY A 508 -41.19 -8.29 -0.60
C GLY A 508 -39.74 -8.35 -0.11
N GLU A 509 -39.17 -9.54 -0.16
CA GLU A 509 -37.84 -9.85 0.33
C GLU A 509 -36.70 -9.18 -0.48
N HIS A 510 -36.92 -8.86 -1.76
CA HIS A 510 -35.93 -8.15 -2.57
C HIS A 510 -35.77 -6.69 -2.15
N LEU A 511 -36.89 -6.02 -1.84
CA LEU A 511 -36.87 -4.65 -1.31
C LEU A 511 -36.14 -4.61 0.04
N ARG A 512 -36.42 -5.57 0.92
CA ARG A 512 -35.77 -5.72 2.22
C ARG A 512 -34.25 -5.87 2.07
N ARG A 513 -33.80 -6.81 1.23
CA ARG A 513 -32.37 -7.03 0.97
C ARG A 513 -31.70 -5.81 0.34
N HIS A 514 -32.38 -5.12 -0.57
CA HIS A 514 -31.85 -3.91 -1.21
C HIS A 514 -31.63 -2.77 -0.20
N LEU A 515 -32.63 -2.50 0.65
CA LEU A 515 -32.53 -1.48 1.70
C LEU A 515 -31.47 -1.83 2.74
N GLN A 516 -31.35 -3.11 3.14
CA GLN A 516 -30.28 -3.55 4.03
C GLN A 516 -28.91 -3.31 3.41
N SER A 517 -28.71 -3.70 2.14
CA SER A 517 -27.46 -3.45 1.42
C SER A 517 -27.12 -1.94 1.36
N CYS A 518 -28.12 -1.07 1.21
CA CYS A 518 -27.92 0.38 1.28
C CYS A 518 -27.49 0.84 2.68
N LEU A 519 -28.11 0.34 3.76
CA LEU A 519 -27.69 0.66 5.14
C LEU A 519 -26.26 0.20 5.43
N ASP A 520 -25.89 -0.99 4.93
CA ASP A 520 -24.56 -1.58 5.09
C ASP A 520 -23.49 -0.75 4.36
N THR A 521 -23.82 -0.21 3.17
CA THR A 521 -22.93 0.67 2.40
C THR A 521 -22.62 1.97 3.16
N HIS A 522 -23.54 2.43 4.01
CA HIS A 522 -23.41 3.66 4.82
C HIS A 522 -23.14 3.36 6.29
N SER A 523 -22.51 2.23 6.60
CA SER A 523 -22.07 1.86 7.96
C SER A 523 -20.66 2.37 8.29
N THR A 524 -19.89 2.78 7.28
CA THR A 524 -18.51 3.27 7.41
C THR A 524 -18.40 4.73 6.97
N LEU A 525 -17.36 5.41 7.47
CA LEU A 525 -17.06 6.81 7.12
C LEU A 525 -15.76 6.88 6.32
N PRO A 526 -15.79 7.34 5.05
CA PRO A 526 -14.59 7.36 4.22
C PRO A 526 -13.42 8.16 4.81
N THR A 527 -13.69 9.28 5.47
CA THR A 527 -12.66 10.11 6.14
C THR A 527 -11.95 9.37 7.26
N LEU A 528 -12.68 8.54 8.01
CA LEU A 528 -12.13 7.78 9.13
C LEU A 528 -11.35 6.56 8.64
N GLU A 529 -11.87 5.85 7.63
CA GLU A 529 -11.16 4.75 6.98
C GLU A 529 -9.82 5.22 6.39
N LYS A 530 -9.81 6.39 5.72
CA LYS A 530 -8.56 6.97 5.19
C LYS A 530 -7.56 7.34 6.28
N ALA A 531 -8.04 7.87 7.40
CA ALA A 531 -7.17 8.18 8.54
C ALA A 531 -6.58 6.92 9.17
N ILE A 532 -7.37 5.85 9.34
CA ILE A 532 -6.91 4.56 9.86
C ILE A 532 -5.88 3.95 8.92
N GLN A 533 -6.17 3.89 7.62
CA GLN A 533 -5.23 3.39 6.62
C GLN A 533 -3.93 4.21 6.60
N ALA A 534 -4.01 5.53 6.69
CA ALA A 534 -2.82 6.39 6.76
C ALA A 534 -2.01 6.15 8.04
N ALA A 535 -2.68 5.89 9.17
CA ALA A 535 -2.04 5.52 10.44
C ALA A 535 -1.34 4.16 10.35
N GLU A 536 -1.98 3.15 9.76
CA GLU A 536 -1.41 1.83 9.51
C GLU A 536 -0.16 1.92 8.63
N ASN A 537 -0.25 2.68 7.54
CA ASN A 537 0.88 2.93 6.64
C ASN A 537 2.03 3.67 7.35
N ALA A 538 1.71 4.66 8.18
CA ALA A 538 2.72 5.37 8.98
C ALA A 538 3.38 4.45 10.02
N ALA A 539 2.60 3.61 10.71
CA ALA A 539 3.11 2.63 11.66
C ALA A 539 4.03 1.62 10.96
N LEU A 540 3.64 1.12 9.79
CA LEU A 540 4.47 0.24 8.98
C LEU A 540 5.75 0.94 8.56
N HIS A 541 5.69 2.18 8.05
CA HIS A 541 6.88 2.91 7.66
C HIS A 541 7.89 3.05 8.79
N LEU A 542 7.43 3.45 9.98
CA LEU A 542 8.28 3.60 11.18
C LEU A 542 8.81 2.26 11.70
N ALA A 543 8.16 1.16 11.32
CA ALA A 543 8.58 -0.20 11.61
C ALA A 543 9.64 -0.74 10.62
N LEU A 544 9.70 -0.22 9.40
CA LEU A 544 10.66 -0.72 8.41
C LEU A 544 12.11 -0.37 8.77
N PRO A 545 13.10 -1.25 8.47
CA PRO A 545 14.51 -0.91 8.50
C PRO A 545 14.80 0.35 7.69
N THR A 546 15.72 1.19 8.17
CA THR A 546 16.03 2.51 7.58
C THR A 546 16.33 2.46 6.08
N TRP A 547 17.05 1.43 5.63
CA TRP A 547 17.37 1.25 4.21
C TRP A 547 16.16 0.95 3.32
N LEU A 548 15.10 0.33 3.86
CA LEU A 548 13.86 0.04 3.13
C LEU A 548 12.88 1.21 3.25
N ALA A 549 12.77 1.80 4.44
CA ALA A 549 11.97 2.99 4.72
C ALA A 549 12.30 4.15 3.77
N ASN A 550 13.60 4.37 3.52
CA ASN A 550 14.14 5.46 2.70
C ASN A 550 14.25 5.13 1.20
N THR A 551 13.80 3.95 0.75
CA THR A 551 13.86 3.61 -0.69
C THR A 551 12.64 4.15 -1.45
N SER A 552 12.74 4.23 -2.78
CA SER A 552 11.65 4.71 -3.62
C SER A 552 10.45 3.74 -3.61
N ASP A 553 9.25 4.29 -3.79
CA ASP A 553 8.00 3.52 -3.81
C ASP A 553 8.04 2.40 -4.87
N SER A 554 8.64 2.68 -6.03
CA SER A 554 8.86 1.70 -7.10
C SER A 554 9.72 0.51 -6.65
N ARG A 555 10.77 0.76 -5.86
CA ARG A 555 11.65 -0.29 -5.34
C ARG A 555 11.00 -1.06 -4.19
N GLN A 556 10.21 -0.41 -3.34
CA GLN A 556 9.40 -1.09 -2.32
C GLN A 556 8.37 -2.04 -2.97
N PHE A 557 7.66 -1.56 -4.00
CA PHE A 557 6.69 -2.36 -4.74
C PHE A 557 7.36 -3.52 -5.50
N ALA A 558 8.50 -3.28 -6.13
CA ALA A 558 9.30 -4.31 -6.77
C ALA A 558 9.75 -5.40 -5.77
N LEU A 559 10.17 -5.00 -4.56
CA LEU A 559 10.54 -5.93 -3.51
C LEU A 559 9.34 -6.76 -3.02
N ALA A 560 8.18 -6.11 -2.83
CA ALA A 560 6.93 -6.80 -2.48
C ALA A 560 6.54 -7.82 -3.56
N SER A 561 6.64 -7.43 -4.84
CA SER A 561 6.38 -8.31 -5.97
C SER A 561 7.33 -9.50 -5.99
N LEU A 562 8.63 -9.29 -5.75
CA LEU A 562 9.63 -10.36 -5.70
C LEU A 562 9.34 -11.35 -4.57
N LEU A 563 8.95 -10.86 -3.39
CA LEU A 563 8.56 -11.68 -2.26
C LEU A 563 7.27 -12.46 -2.50
N ASP A 564 6.29 -11.89 -3.22
CA ASP A 564 5.08 -12.61 -3.59
C ASP A 564 5.36 -13.76 -4.57
N HIS A 565 6.21 -13.53 -5.58
CA HIS A 565 6.61 -14.60 -6.49
C HIS A 565 7.39 -15.70 -5.75
N TYR A 566 8.27 -15.32 -4.80
CA TYR A 566 8.91 -16.29 -3.91
C TYR A 566 7.90 -17.11 -3.11
N ARG A 567 6.86 -16.46 -2.57
CA ARG A 567 5.78 -17.12 -1.83
C ARG A 567 5.04 -18.14 -2.69
N GLN A 568 4.66 -17.75 -3.90
CA GLN A 568 3.90 -18.59 -4.83
C GLN A 568 4.72 -19.80 -5.31
N ASP A 569 5.98 -19.57 -5.74
CA ASP A 569 6.77 -20.58 -6.45
C ASP A 569 7.65 -21.46 -5.57
N ALA A 570 8.18 -20.92 -4.48
CA ALA A 570 9.18 -21.58 -3.64
C ALA A 570 8.72 -21.82 -2.22
N ALA A 571 7.96 -20.92 -1.57
CA ALA A 571 7.57 -21.12 -0.17
C ALA A 571 6.64 -22.35 0.04
N THR A 572 6.00 -22.83 -1.02
CA THR A 572 5.20 -24.07 -1.05
C THR A 572 6.04 -25.33 -1.26
N THR A 573 7.29 -25.19 -1.69
CA THR A 573 8.23 -26.31 -1.87
C THR A 573 8.87 -26.61 -0.52
N GLY A 574 8.89 -27.88 -0.09
CA GLY A 574 9.55 -28.28 1.17
C GLY A 574 11.05 -27.95 1.19
N ASP A 575 11.63 -27.83 2.38
CA ASP A 575 13.08 -27.56 2.56
C ASP A 575 13.93 -28.72 2.01
N TYR A 576 15.07 -28.43 1.36
CA TYR A 576 15.96 -29.48 0.86
C TYR A 576 16.65 -30.27 2.00
N HIS A 577 16.57 -29.78 3.24
CA HIS A 577 16.97 -30.49 4.46
C HIS A 577 15.83 -31.24 5.16
N GLN A 578 14.64 -31.31 4.57
CA GLN A 578 13.50 -32.02 5.16
C GLN A 578 13.87 -33.48 5.49
N ASP A 579 13.42 -34.01 6.62
CA ASP A 579 13.71 -35.38 7.10
C ASP A 579 15.19 -35.68 7.43
N ILE A 580 16.09 -34.68 7.37
CA ILE A 580 17.46 -34.82 7.89
C ILE A 580 17.44 -34.54 9.40
N PRO A 581 17.90 -35.49 10.26
CA PRO A 581 17.94 -35.29 11.71
C PRO A 581 18.80 -34.08 12.08
N ASP A 582 18.43 -33.36 13.14
CA ASP A 582 19.26 -32.26 13.65
C ASP A 582 20.62 -32.79 14.16
N ILE A 583 21.69 -32.00 13.99
CA ILE A 583 23.04 -32.39 14.43
C ILE A 583 23.12 -32.64 15.94
N ARG A 584 22.36 -31.89 16.74
CA ARG A 584 22.29 -32.09 18.20
C ARG A 584 21.56 -33.38 18.54
N ASP A 585 20.48 -33.71 17.84
CA ASP A 585 19.75 -34.98 18.03
C ASP A 585 20.62 -36.19 17.62
N ASN A 586 21.40 -36.04 16.55
CA ASN A 586 22.37 -37.05 16.13
C ASN A 586 23.48 -37.21 17.19
N ALA A 587 24.01 -36.10 17.72
CA ALA A 587 24.98 -36.12 18.82
C ALA A 587 24.41 -36.83 20.05
N ARG A 588 23.19 -36.48 20.46
CA ARG A 588 22.48 -37.11 21.59
C ARG A 588 22.35 -38.61 21.38
N THR A 589 21.88 -39.02 20.21
CA THR A 589 21.68 -40.43 19.85
C THR A 589 22.99 -41.20 19.90
N LYS A 590 24.06 -40.64 19.32
CA LYS A 590 25.38 -41.26 19.29
C LYS A 590 26.01 -41.38 20.68
N VAL A 591 25.99 -40.31 21.46
CA VAL A 591 26.51 -40.30 22.83
C VAL A 591 25.71 -41.25 23.72
N ARG A 592 24.37 -41.26 23.61
CA ARG A 592 23.50 -42.19 24.34
C ARG A 592 23.80 -43.65 24.00
N SER A 593 24.05 -43.96 22.73
CA SER A 593 24.45 -45.30 22.29
C SER A 593 25.77 -45.74 22.95
N LEU A 594 26.79 -44.87 22.99
CA LEU A 594 28.07 -45.15 23.66
C LEU A 594 27.91 -45.31 25.17
N LEU A 595 27.12 -44.45 25.83
CA LEU A 595 26.81 -44.56 27.25
C LEU A 595 26.07 -45.87 27.57
N SER A 596 25.14 -46.29 26.71
CA SER A 596 24.39 -47.55 26.90
C SER A 596 25.26 -48.79 26.68
N ARG A 597 26.26 -48.70 25.79
CA ARG A 597 27.27 -49.76 25.59
C ARG A 597 28.18 -49.91 26.80
N ASP A 598 28.69 -48.79 27.32
CA ASP A 598 29.68 -48.79 28.40
C ASP A 598 29.04 -48.93 29.79
N PHE A 599 27.80 -48.44 29.96
CA PHE A 599 27.07 -48.40 31.23
C PHE A 599 25.60 -48.83 31.07
N PRO A 600 25.32 -50.07 30.59
CA PRO A 600 23.96 -50.51 30.25
C PRO A 600 22.97 -50.47 31.43
N ALA A 601 23.45 -50.72 32.65
CA ALA A 601 22.63 -50.73 33.87
C ALA A 601 22.33 -49.32 34.44
N ALA A 602 22.97 -48.27 33.93
CA ALA A 602 22.87 -46.92 34.51
C ALA A 602 21.79 -46.04 33.88
N GLY A 603 21.24 -46.42 32.70
CA GLY A 603 20.14 -45.70 32.06
C GLY A 603 20.41 -44.22 31.79
N LEU A 604 21.66 -43.84 31.52
CA LEU A 604 22.10 -42.44 31.46
C LEU A 604 21.54 -41.71 30.22
N ASP A 605 20.89 -40.56 30.44
CA ASP A 605 20.51 -39.62 29.38
C ASP A 605 21.55 -38.51 29.27
N PRO A 606 22.25 -38.35 28.12
CA PRO A 606 23.26 -37.30 27.96
C PRO A 606 22.73 -35.87 28.14
N ASP A 607 21.44 -35.61 27.89
CA ASP A 607 20.86 -34.28 28.14
C ASP A 607 20.67 -33.96 29.64
N GLN A 608 20.65 -34.98 30.50
CA GLN A 608 20.54 -34.83 31.96
C GLN A 608 21.91 -34.79 32.67
N ILE A 609 23.00 -35.06 31.95
CA ILE A 609 24.36 -34.94 32.48
C ILE A 609 24.84 -33.52 32.21
N SER A 610 24.97 -32.71 33.25
CA SER A 610 25.53 -31.36 33.17
C SER A 610 27.05 -31.41 33.28
N VAL A 611 27.72 -30.88 32.26
CA VAL A 611 29.17 -30.70 32.21
C VAL A 611 29.49 -29.24 32.55
N SER A 612 30.16 -29.04 33.68
CA SER A 612 30.76 -27.75 34.05
C SER A 612 32.21 -27.75 33.55
N LEU A 613 32.53 -26.88 32.60
CA LEU A 613 33.88 -26.77 32.04
C LEU A 613 34.54 -25.41 32.33
N THR A 614 35.86 -25.44 32.52
CA THR A 614 36.71 -24.25 32.62
C THR A 614 37.78 -24.32 31.54
N LEU A 615 37.79 -23.36 30.62
CA LEU A 615 38.80 -23.27 29.55
C LEU A 615 40.08 -22.62 30.09
N ARG A 616 41.25 -23.03 29.60
CA ARG A 616 42.59 -22.57 30.07
C ARG A 616 42.77 -21.04 30.19
N ASN A 617 41.95 -20.23 29.52
CA ASN A 617 42.04 -18.76 29.50
C ASN A 617 40.70 -18.04 29.80
N ALA A 618 39.70 -18.71 30.38
CA ALA A 618 38.38 -18.12 30.66
C ALA A 618 38.10 -18.04 32.17
N ALA A 619 37.60 -16.88 32.63
CA ALA A 619 37.21 -16.67 34.03
C ALA A 619 35.84 -17.29 34.38
N GLU A 620 35.00 -17.56 33.38
CA GLU A 620 33.65 -18.09 33.56
C GLU A 620 33.59 -19.62 33.42
N ILE A 621 32.83 -20.25 34.31
CA ILE A 621 32.48 -21.67 34.22
C ILE A 621 31.29 -21.79 33.27
N ILE A 622 31.47 -22.49 32.17
CA ILE A 622 30.39 -22.78 31.22
C ILE A 622 29.70 -24.07 31.68
N ARG A 623 28.37 -24.04 31.80
CA ARG A 623 27.55 -25.22 32.09
C ARG A 623 26.70 -25.57 30.87
N GLU A 624 26.86 -26.79 30.39
CA GLU A 624 26.11 -27.31 29.24
C GLU A 624 25.76 -28.79 29.44
N SER A 625 24.91 -29.35 28.59
CA SER A 625 24.62 -30.80 28.62
C SER A 625 25.80 -31.59 28.04
N LEU A 626 25.89 -32.90 28.33
CA LEU A 626 26.89 -33.76 27.70
C LEU A 626 26.69 -33.83 26.17
N THR A 627 25.44 -33.70 25.70
CA THR A 627 25.12 -33.57 24.27
C THR A 627 25.77 -32.34 23.64
N ASP A 628 25.63 -31.17 24.28
CA ASP A 628 26.20 -29.91 23.76
C ASP A 628 27.73 -29.89 23.90
N PHE A 629 28.26 -30.48 24.97
CA PHE A 629 29.70 -30.70 25.14
C PHE A 629 30.28 -31.57 24.02
N ALA A 630 29.52 -32.56 23.53
CA ALA A 630 29.93 -33.40 22.41
C ALA A 630 30.00 -32.67 21.05
N LEU A 631 29.39 -31.49 20.95
CA LEU A 631 29.48 -30.61 19.78
C LEU A 631 30.67 -29.65 19.86
N ARG A 632 31.49 -29.65 20.92
CA ARG A 632 32.70 -28.79 20.96
C ARG A 632 33.80 -29.32 20.04
N HIS A 633 34.71 -28.42 19.65
CA HIS A 633 35.94 -28.78 18.96
C HIS A 633 36.88 -29.56 19.91
N PHE A 634 37.70 -30.48 19.41
CA PHE A 634 38.52 -31.33 20.27
C PHE A 634 39.59 -30.56 21.05
N ASP A 635 40.15 -29.49 20.48
CA ASP A 635 41.08 -28.61 21.20
C ASP A 635 40.44 -28.02 22.48
N ASP A 636 39.16 -27.62 22.43
CA ASP A 636 38.44 -27.10 23.60
C ASP A 636 38.23 -28.20 24.66
N ILE A 637 37.98 -29.43 24.22
CA ILE A 637 37.78 -30.59 25.09
C ILE A 637 39.11 -30.97 25.78
N ASP A 638 40.21 -30.93 25.04
CA ASP A 638 41.54 -31.26 25.57
C ASP A 638 42.03 -30.20 26.56
N HIS A 639 41.78 -28.93 26.26
CA HIS A 639 42.25 -27.81 27.06
C HIS A 639 41.29 -27.37 28.18
N SER A 640 40.18 -28.07 28.40
CA SER A 640 39.24 -27.79 29.50
C SER A 640 39.46 -28.67 30.74
N SER A 641 39.25 -28.12 31.93
CA SER A 641 38.94 -28.95 33.11
C SER A 641 37.43 -29.13 33.18
N ILE A 642 36.96 -30.37 33.40
CA ILE A 642 35.52 -30.67 33.41
C ILE A 642 35.10 -31.39 34.68
N ILE A 643 33.92 -31.05 35.17
CA ILE A 643 33.20 -31.75 36.25
C ILE A 643 31.81 -32.08 35.72
N ALA A 644 31.44 -33.35 35.75
CA ALA A 644 30.12 -33.81 35.34
C ALA A 644 29.24 -34.09 36.56
N SER A 645 27.95 -33.77 36.44
CA SER A 645 26.96 -33.99 37.48
C SER A 645 25.59 -34.30 36.87
N THR A 646 24.71 -34.92 37.64
CA THR A 646 23.31 -35.14 37.31
C THR A 646 22.43 -34.51 38.40
N PRO A 647 21.15 -34.18 38.12
CA PRO A 647 20.23 -33.62 39.11
C PRO A 647 20.08 -34.48 40.37
N THR A 648 20.21 -35.81 40.24
CA THR A 648 20.12 -36.78 41.34
C THR A 648 21.47 -37.06 42.02
N GLY A 649 22.57 -36.48 41.52
CA GLY A 649 23.93 -36.68 42.02
C GLY A 649 24.55 -38.05 41.72
N TRP A 650 23.82 -38.94 41.05
CA TRP A 650 24.28 -40.30 40.75
C TRP A 650 24.94 -40.37 39.37
N LEU A 651 26.24 -40.69 39.36
CA LEU A 651 27.02 -41.06 38.17
C LEU A 651 27.86 -42.30 38.52
N PRO A 652 28.03 -43.27 37.60
CA PRO A 652 28.91 -44.41 37.83
C PRO A 652 30.34 -43.93 38.15
N ARG A 653 30.97 -44.49 39.19
CA ARG A 653 32.36 -44.11 39.58
C ARG A 653 33.38 -44.27 38.44
N ALA A 654 33.12 -45.19 37.51
CA ALA A 654 33.97 -45.41 36.34
C ALA A 654 33.79 -44.35 35.22
N LEU A 655 32.77 -43.49 35.31
CA LEU A 655 32.55 -42.37 34.38
C LEU A 655 33.32 -41.13 34.86
N THR A 656 34.65 -41.17 34.76
CA THR A 656 35.54 -40.07 35.12
C THR A 656 35.52 -38.95 34.07
N SER A 657 36.07 -37.78 34.41
CA SER A 657 36.26 -36.66 33.46
C SER A 657 37.05 -37.09 32.21
N ASP A 658 38.13 -37.87 32.38
CA ASP A 658 38.92 -38.37 31.24
C ASP A 658 38.15 -39.39 30.39
N ARG A 659 37.32 -40.24 31.02
CA ARG A 659 36.47 -41.16 30.29
C ARG A 659 35.39 -40.41 29.49
N LEU A 660 34.79 -39.35 30.07
CA LEU A 660 33.83 -38.50 29.35
C LEU A 660 34.44 -37.82 28.14
N LYS A 661 35.63 -37.23 28.28
CA LYS A 661 36.37 -36.66 27.14
C LYS A 661 36.65 -37.71 26.06
N SER A 662 37.10 -38.89 26.48
CA SER A 662 37.38 -40.00 25.56
C SER A 662 36.12 -40.51 24.85
N LEU A 663 35.00 -40.62 25.57
CA LEU A 663 33.70 -41.05 25.04
C LEU A 663 33.16 -40.05 24.02
N VAL A 664 33.27 -38.75 24.31
CA VAL A 664 32.89 -37.69 23.36
C VAL A 664 33.75 -37.73 22.10
N LYS A 665 35.07 -37.94 22.24
CA LYS A 665 35.96 -38.08 21.09
C LYS A 665 35.66 -39.33 20.26
N GLU A 666 35.32 -40.43 20.94
CA GLU A 666 34.88 -41.69 20.32
C GLU A 666 33.56 -41.53 19.57
N ALA A 667 32.67 -40.65 20.04
CA ALA A 667 31.42 -40.33 19.34
C ALA A 667 31.68 -39.76 17.94
N ALA A 668 32.78 -39.01 17.76
CA ALA A 668 33.21 -38.42 16.50
C ALA A 668 32.04 -37.77 15.73
N VAL A 669 31.25 -36.95 16.45
CA VAL A 669 29.95 -36.45 16.01
C VAL A 669 30.03 -35.76 14.65
N GLY A 670 31.05 -34.93 14.42
CA GLY A 670 31.26 -34.23 13.15
C GLY A 670 31.39 -35.17 11.96
N SER A 671 32.31 -36.14 12.01
CA SER A 671 32.49 -37.12 10.94
C SER A 671 31.27 -38.02 10.74
N HIS A 672 30.63 -38.44 11.84
CA HIS A 672 29.43 -39.28 11.77
C HIS A 672 28.27 -38.54 11.11
N TYR A 673 28.00 -37.29 11.52
CA TYR A 673 26.95 -36.47 10.94
C TYR A 673 27.27 -36.05 9.49
N GLY A 674 28.53 -35.78 9.17
CA GLY A 674 28.96 -35.51 7.80
C GLY A 674 28.69 -36.68 6.84
N ASN A 675 28.90 -37.91 7.29
CA ASN A 675 28.55 -39.12 6.52
C ASN A 675 27.03 -39.32 6.42
N LEU A 676 26.28 -38.99 7.48
CA LEU A 676 24.83 -38.99 7.46
C LEU A 676 24.30 -38.02 6.38
N LEU A 677 24.75 -36.77 6.38
CA LEU A 677 24.35 -35.79 5.37
C LEU A 677 24.66 -36.28 3.95
N ASP A 678 25.84 -36.85 3.73
CA ASP A 678 26.23 -37.43 2.45
C ASP A 678 25.26 -38.54 2.01
N SER A 679 24.81 -39.39 2.94
CA SER A 679 23.80 -40.42 2.68
C SER A 679 22.38 -39.88 2.45
N TYR A 680 22.10 -38.59 2.63
CA TYR A 680 20.80 -37.99 2.26
C TYR A 680 20.87 -37.10 1.01
N LEU A 681 22.05 -36.53 0.75
CA LEU A 681 22.28 -35.50 -0.27
C LEU A 681 23.07 -36.02 -1.48
N SER A 682 23.60 -37.25 -1.43
CA SER A 682 24.31 -37.88 -2.53
C SER A 682 23.40 -38.20 -3.73
N SER A 683 24.00 -38.31 -4.91
CA SER A 683 23.29 -38.54 -6.17
C SER A 683 22.55 -39.88 -6.27
N SER A 684 22.93 -40.87 -5.46
CA SER A 684 22.40 -42.24 -5.48
C SER A 684 21.13 -42.46 -4.66
N GLU A 685 20.69 -41.47 -3.89
CA GLU A 685 19.61 -41.62 -2.90
C GLU A 685 18.21 -41.37 -3.44
N SER A 686 17.25 -42.16 -2.95
CA SER A 686 15.82 -42.00 -3.27
C SER A 686 15.28 -40.72 -2.59
N GLY A 687 15.26 -39.62 -3.33
CA GLY A 687 14.78 -38.31 -2.86
C GLY A 687 15.70 -37.13 -3.21
N ASN A 688 16.95 -37.39 -3.62
CA ASN A 688 17.90 -36.32 -3.95
C ASN A 688 17.42 -35.43 -5.12
N ALA A 689 16.72 -35.99 -6.12
CA ALA A 689 16.13 -35.20 -7.20
C ALA A 689 15.11 -34.15 -6.70
N GLN A 690 14.30 -34.51 -5.70
CA GLN A 690 13.35 -33.59 -5.07
C GLN A 690 14.08 -32.51 -4.25
N ARG A 691 15.14 -32.88 -3.52
CA ARG A 691 15.99 -31.95 -2.76
C ARG A 691 16.71 -30.96 -3.66
N GLN A 692 17.28 -31.41 -4.79
CA GLN A 692 17.89 -30.52 -5.79
C GLN A 692 16.88 -29.55 -6.39
N ARG A 693 15.67 -30.01 -6.67
CA ARG A 693 14.57 -29.15 -7.15
C ARG A 693 14.19 -28.10 -6.12
N ALA A 694 14.05 -28.47 -4.85
CA ALA A 694 13.79 -27.55 -3.74
C ALA A 694 14.92 -26.53 -3.59
N PHE A 695 16.17 -27.00 -3.48
CA PHE A 695 17.35 -26.16 -3.38
C PHE A 695 17.41 -25.14 -4.52
N ARG A 696 17.22 -25.57 -5.78
CA ARG A 696 17.24 -24.66 -6.94
C ARG A 696 16.19 -23.57 -6.82
N LYS A 697 14.94 -23.94 -6.52
CA LYS A 697 13.84 -22.96 -6.41
C LYS A 697 14.16 -21.92 -5.34
N HIS A 698 14.54 -22.35 -4.14
CA HIS A 698 14.90 -21.43 -3.07
C HIS A 698 16.14 -20.61 -3.43
N ALA A 699 17.19 -21.24 -3.98
CA ALA A 699 18.43 -20.58 -4.34
C ALA A 699 18.25 -19.50 -5.41
N PHE A 700 17.42 -19.74 -6.41
CA PHE A 700 17.08 -18.76 -7.44
C PHE A 700 16.43 -17.52 -6.83
N TRP A 701 15.34 -17.70 -6.10
CA TRP A 701 14.57 -16.58 -5.55
C TRP A 701 15.30 -15.86 -4.42
N GLN A 702 15.97 -16.59 -3.53
CA GLN A 702 16.78 -15.98 -2.47
C GLN A 702 17.93 -15.17 -3.07
N SER A 703 18.60 -15.69 -4.12
CA SER A 703 19.67 -14.94 -4.80
C SER A 703 19.16 -13.64 -5.42
N LEU A 704 18.00 -13.67 -6.08
CA LEU A 704 17.35 -12.45 -6.58
C LEU A 704 17.02 -11.49 -5.43
N LEU A 705 16.44 -12.00 -4.34
CA LEU A 705 16.09 -11.19 -3.17
C LEU A 705 17.32 -10.53 -2.53
N HIS A 706 18.42 -11.27 -2.39
CA HIS A 706 19.67 -10.75 -1.86
C HIS A 706 20.29 -9.70 -2.78
N ALA A 707 20.39 -9.99 -4.08
CA ALA A 707 20.91 -9.03 -5.06
C ALA A 707 20.08 -7.74 -5.07
N PHE A 708 18.74 -7.84 -5.11
CA PHE A 708 17.88 -6.67 -5.12
C PHE A 708 17.92 -5.89 -3.80
N THR A 709 18.00 -6.58 -2.65
CA THR A 709 18.22 -5.92 -1.35
C THR A 709 19.54 -5.16 -1.34
N GLN A 710 20.60 -5.69 -1.96
CA GLN A 710 21.89 -5.02 -2.05
C GLN A 710 21.87 -3.82 -3.01
N VAL A 711 21.08 -3.86 -4.08
CA VAL A 711 20.79 -2.70 -4.94
C VAL A 711 20.08 -1.60 -4.15
N ILE A 712 19.01 -1.95 -3.41
CA ILE A 712 18.28 -1.00 -2.56
C ILE A 712 19.21 -0.33 -1.54
N ARG A 713 20.15 -1.10 -0.98
CA ARG A 713 21.16 -0.63 -0.02
C ARG A 713 22.35 0.10 -0.67
N ASN A 714 22.37 0.28 -1.99
CA ASN A 714 23.47 0.88 -2.75
C ASN A 714 24.82 0.16 -2.57
N THR A 715 24.80 -1.15 -2.31
CA THR A 715 25.99 -2.02 -2.18
C THR A 715 26.28 -2.84 -3.44
N LEU A 716 25.36 -2.82 -4.40
CA LEU A 716 25.45 -3.51 -5.68
C LEU A 716 24.91 -2.57 -6.77
N SER A 717 25.64 -2.44 -7.87
CA SER A 717 25.25 -1.61 -9.02
C SER A 717 24.16 -2.28 -9.86
N SER A 718 23.45 -1.49 -10.66
CA SER A 718 22.45 -2.01 -11.60
C SER A 718 23.06 -2.94 -12.67
N THR A 719 24.31 -2.69 -13.08
CA THR A 719 25.06 -3.54 -13.99
C THR A 719 25.35 -4.91 -13.36
N ALA A 720 25.86 -4.93 -12.13
CA ALA A 720 26.14 -6.17 -11.41
C ALA A 720 24.86 -6.95 -11.09
N HIS A 721 23.78 -6.24 -10.74
CA HIS A 721 22.45 -6.82 -10.61
C HIS A 721 21.98 -7.45 -11.94
N GLY A 722 22.15 -6.77 -13.07
CA GLY A 722 21.89 -7.31 -14.41
C GLY A 722 22.66 -8.61 -14.69
N TYR A 723 23.94 -8.68 -14.34
CA TYR A 723 24.75 -9.91 -14.49
C TYR A 723 24.20 -11.07 -13.66
N ILE A 724 23.80 -10.81 -12.41
CA ILE A 724 23.22 -11.83 -11.52
C ILE A 724 21.87 -12.31 -12.07
N LYS A 725 20.97 -11.40 -12.45
CA LYS A 725 19.67 -11.75 -13.04
C LYS A 725 19.85 -12.62 -14.28
N HIS A 726 20.77 -12.23 -15.16
CA HIS A 726 21.09 -12.96 -16.38
C HIS A 726 21.61 -14.38 -16.09
N LEU A 727 22.53 -14.51 -15.14
CA LEU A 727 23.06 -15.81 -14.71
C LEU A 727 21.96 -16.72 -14.14
N LEU A 728 21.14 -16.20 -13.23
CA LEU A 728 20.10 -16.97 -12.56
C LEU A 728 19.01 -17.41 -13.56
N ALA A 729 18.70 -16.56 -14.55
CA ALA A 729 17.77 -16.90 -15.62
C ALA A 729 18.35 -17.92 -16.61
N MET A 730 19.65 -17.91 -16.87
CA MET A 730 20.32 -18.84 -17.79
C MET A 730 21.44 -19.61 -17.07
N PRO A 731 21.08 -20.59 -16.22
CA PRO A 731 22.04 -21.23 -15.31
C PRO A 731 23.03 -22.16 -16.02
N ASP A 732 22.69 -22.74 -17.17
CA ASP A 732 23.58 -23.59 -17.95
C ASP A 732 24.57 -22.76 -18.79
N GLY A 733 25.87 -22.97 -18.58
CA GLY A 733 26.93 -22.18 -19.20
C GLY A 733 27.12 -22.40 -20.70
N LEU A 734 26.65 -23.51 -21.27
CA LEU A 734 26.66 -23.74 -22.72
C LEU A 734 25.40 -23.18 -23.39
N ALA A 735 24.26 -23.21 -22.71
CA ALA A 735 23.03 -22.64 -23.24
C ALA A 735 22.97 -21.11 -23.15
N ARG A 736 23.65 -20.51 -22.15
CA ARG A 736 23.59 -19.07 -21.83
C ARG A 736 23.96 -18.19 -23.02
N LYS A 737 23.08 -17.23 -23.33
CA LYS A 737 23.30 -16.22 -24.36
C LYS A 737 24.10 -15.03 -23.80
N PRO A 738 24.76 -14.22 -24.65
CA PRO A 738 25.40 -12.99 -24.20
C PRO A 738 24.35 -11.95 -23.76
N LEU A 739 24.68 -11.17 -22.72
CA LEU A 739 23.89 -10.04 -22.26
C LEU A 739 24.38 -8.77 -22.98
N ASN A 740 23.52 -8.11 -23.76
CA ASN A 740 23.90 -6.93 -24.57
C ASN A 740 25.14 -7.16 -25.45
N GLY A 741 25.28 -8.37 -26.01
CA GLY A 741 26.43 -8.76 -26.83
C GLY A 741 27.69 -9.16 -26.05
N GLN A 742 27.70 -9.03 -24.72
CA GLN A 742 28.81 -9.43 -23.85
C GLN A 742 28.57 -10.80 -23.20
N SER A 743 29.58 -11.67 -23.19
CA SER A 743 29.51 -12.96 -22.50
C SER A 743 29.66 -12.76 -21.00
N ILE A 744 28.65 -13.14 -20.22
CA ILE A 744 28.70 -13.10 -18.75
C ILE A 744 28.81 -14.53 -18.25
N ASP A 745 29.93 -14.82 -17.61
CA ASP A 745 30.29 -16.16 -17.16
C ASP A 745 30.30 -16.22 -15.63
N VAL A 746 30.10 -17.43 -15.10
CA VAL A 746 30.34 -17.76 -13.70
C VAL A 746 31.48 -18.78 -13.65
N ARG A 747 32.47 -18.56 -12.79
CA ARG A 747 33.62 -19.46 -12.60
C ARG A 747 33.88 -19.71 -11.12
N PRO A 748 34.24 -20.93 -10.69
CA PRO A 748 34.77 -21.15 -9.36
C PRO A 748 35.99 -20.26 -9.10
N LEU A 749 36.14 -19.75 -7.88
CA LEU A 749 37.35 -19.00 -7.51
C LEU A 749 38.51 -19.97 -7.36
N GLU A 750 39.48 -19.91 -8.27
CA GLU A 750 40.72 -20.66 -8.16
C GLU A 750 41.92 -19.70 -8.18
N LEU A 751 42.81 -19.86 -7.20
CA LEU A 751 43.98 -19.00 -7.04
C LEU A 751 45.21 -19.64 -7.65
N ILE A 752 46.05 -18.84 -8.29
CA ILE A 752 47.29 -19.29 -8.91
C ILE A 752 48.47 -18.60 -8.20
N SER A 753 49.35 -19.41 -7.60
CA SER A 753 50.59 -18.93 -7.00
C SER A 753 51.73 -18.95 -8.03
N GLY A 754 52.08 -17.80 -8.62
CA GLY A 754 53.14 -17.69 -9.64
C GLY A 754 52.67 -17.79 -11.11
N ALA A 755 53.56 -17.54 -12.07
CA ALA A 755 53.20 -17.43 -13.50
C ALA A 755 52.79 -18.76 -14.18
N GLN A 756 53.10 -19.91 -13.57
CA GLN A 756 52.82 -21.27 -14.07
C GLN A 756 52.29 -22.19 -12.94
N GLY A 757 51.69 -21.59 -11.90
CA GLY A 757 51.16 -22.35 -10.76
C GLY A 757 49.93 -23.17 -11.13
N LYS A 758 49.74 -24.33 -10.49
CA LYS A 758 48.45 -25.04 -10.54
C LYS A 758 47.38 -24.17 -9.86
N ALA A 759 46.18 -24.14 -10.44
CA ALA A 759 45.03 -23.46 -9.86
C ALA A 759 44.55 -24.21 -8.60
N ASP A 760 44.52 -23.51 -7.46
CA ASP A 760 44.02 -24.02 -6.19
C ASP A 760 42.58 -23.53 -5.97
N PRO A 761 41.59 -24.43 -5.93
CA PRO A 761 40.19 -24.04 -5.77
C PRO A 761 39.91 -23.55 -4.34
N VAL A 762 39.16 -22.46 -4.25
CA VAL A 762 38.63 -21.91 -3.00
C VAL A 762 37.18 -22.36 -2.87
N ALA A 763 36.94 -23.41 -2.09
CA ALA A 763 35.62 -24.05 -2.00
C ALA A 763 34.52 -23.06 -1.59
N GLY A 764 33.39 -23.07 -2.30
CA GLY A 764 32.23 -22.22 -2.01
C GLY A 764 32.34 -20.76 -2.49
N PHE A 765 33.36 -20.40 -3.27
CA PHE A 765 33.48 -19.06 -3.86
C PHE A 765 33.36 -19.12 -5.39
N TYR A 766 32.62 -18.17 -5.97
CA TYR A 766 32.47 -18.02 -7.41
C TYR A 766 32.67 -16.57 -7.84
N LEU A 767 33.09 -16.37 -9.08
CA LEU A 767 33.18 -15.07 -9.72
C LEU A 767 32.20 -14.99 -10.87
N ILE A 768 31.36 -13.97 -10.85
CA ILE A 768 30.40 -13.64 -11.91
C ILE A 768 30.88 -12.36 -12.59
N GLY A 769 30.90 -12.37 -13.92
CA GLY A 769 31.26 -11.19 -14.70
C GLY A 769 31.69 -11.54 -16.10
N PRO A 770 32.18 -10.56 -16.87
CA PRO A 770 32.66 -10.81 -18.20
C PRO A 770 34.01 -11.55 -18.18
N LYS A 771 34.41 -12.08 -19.33
CA LYS A 771 35.67 -12.82 -19.51
C LYS A 771 36.88 -12.03 -19.01
N SER A 772 37.95 -12.72 -18.65
CA SER A 772 39.17 -12.05 -18.18
C SER A 772 39.66 -11.05 -19.23
N GLY A 773 39.98 -9.83 -18.79
CA GLY A 773 40.41 -8.72 -19.66
C GLY A 773 39.27 -7.88 -20.28
N GLU A 774 38.02 -8.32 -20.24
CA GLU A 774 36.87 -7.51 -20.68
C GLU A 774 36.41 -6.52 -19.60
N ARG A 775 35.92 -5.35 -20.04
CA ARG A 775 35.39 -4.28 -19.18
C ARG A 775 34.08 -4.70 -18.52
N GLY A 776 33.91 -4.34 -17.25
CA GLY A 776 32.71 -4.56 -16.46
C GLY A 776 33.04 -5.02 -15.04
N PRO A 777 32.09 -4.91 -14.10
CA PRO A 777 32.32 -5.32 -12.71
C PRO A 777 32.58 -6.83 -12.58
N ARG A 778 33.28 -7.21 -11.52
CA ARG A 778 33.44 -8.60 -11.06
C ARG A 778 32.68 -8.77 -9.76
N VAL A 779 31.77 -9.74 -9.71
CA VAL A 779 30.97 -10.02 -8.53
C VAL A 779 31.46 -11.33 -7.90
N LEU A 780 32.00 -11.24 -6.69
CA LEU A 780 32.35 -12.38 -5.87
C LEU A 780 31.09 -12.89 -5.16
N LEU A 781 30.69 -14.12 -5.50
CA LEU A 781 29.59 -14.83 -4.86
C LEU A 781 30.14 -15.74 -3.75
N SER A 782 29.67 -15.52 -2.53
CA SER A 782 29.88 -16.38 -1.36
C SER A 782 28.51 -16.83 -0.83
N PRO A 783 27.98 -17.97 -1.29
CA PRO A 783 26.63 -18.46 -0.97
C PRO A 783 26.45 -18.81 0.51
N GLN A 784 27.56 -18.96 1.25
CA GLN A 784 27.52 -19.26 2.67
C GLN A 784 28.28 -18.25 3.55
N GLY A 785 27.79 -18.05 4.78
CA GLY A 785 28.41 -17.22 5.80
C GLY A 785 27.74 -15.85 6.04
N PRO A 786 28.26 -15.05 6.99
CA PRO A 786 27.61 -13.84 7.51
C PRO A 786 27.78 -12.58 6.65
N GLN A 787 28.62 -12.63 5.62
CA GLN A 787 28.96 -11.50 4.78
C GLN A 787 27.93 -11.33 3.64
N PRO A 788 27.90 -10.18 2.96
CA PRO A 788 27.01 -10.01 1.81
C PRO A 788 27.27 -11.09 0.76
N ILE A 789 26.20 -11.71 0.27
CA ILE A 789 26.28 -12.86 -0.66
C ILE A 789 27.01 -12.48 -1.95
N PHE A 790 26.71 -11.29 -2.48
CA PHE A 790 27.36 -10.74 -3.67
C PHE A 790 28.24 -9.55 -3.29
N GLN A 791 29.53 -9.61 -3.58
CA GLN A 791 30.47 -8.51 -3.36
C GLN A 791 30.99 -8.02 -4.70
N GLU A 792 30.67 -6.77 -5.06
CA GLU A 792 31.07 -6.17 -6.33
C GLU A 792 32.46 -5.51 -6.25
N TYR A 793 33.23 -5.72 -7.30
CA TYR A 793 34.51 -5.07 -7.58
C TYR A 793 34.42 -4.43 -8.96
N ILE A 794 35.04 -3.26 -9.12
CA ILE A 794 35.04 -2.53 -10.40
C ILE A 794 35.66 -3.38 -11.52
N ASP A 795 36.69 -4.15 -11.21
CA ASP A 795 37.37 -5.08 -12.11
C ASP A 795 38.09 -6.22 -11.35
N GLU A 796 38.78 -7.10 -12.08
CA GLU A 796 39.55 -8.21 -11.49
C GLU A 796 40.82 -7.72 -10.75
N ALA A 797 41.34 -6.53 -11.09
CA ALA A 797 42.49 -5.96 -10.40
C ALA A 797 42.11 -5.51 -8.97
N ALA A 798 40.94 -4.89 -8.81
CA ALA A 798 40.37 -4.50 -7.53
C ALA A 798 40.14 -5.71 -6.62
N LEU A 799 39.60 -6.81 -7.14
CA LEU A 799 39.45 -8.06 -6.40
C LEU A 799 40.81 -8.61 -5.94
N ARG A 800 41.82 -8.63 -6.83
CA ARG A 800 43.17 -9.09 -6.47
C ARG A 800 43.83 -8.20 -5.41
N ALA A 801 43.58 -6.90 -5.45
CA ALA A 801 44.04 -5.97 -4.43
C ALA A 801 43.36 -6.25 -3.07
N ASP A 802 42.04 -6.48 -3.07
CA ASP A 802 41.30 -6.80 -1.85
C ASP A 802 41.76 -8.14 -1.24
N LEU A 803 41.97 -9.18 -2.06
CA LEU A 803 42.55 -10.45 -1.62
C LEU A 803 43.93 -10.31 -0.93
N ARG A 804 44.69 -9.25 -1.25
CA ARG A 804 46.00 -8.98 -0.63
C ARG A 804 45.93 -8.11 0.63
N ASN A 805 44.93 -7.26 0.72
CA ASN A 805 44.90 -6.21 1.73
C ASN A 805 43.84 -6.46 2.82
N SER A 806 42.78 -7.22 2.52
CA SER A 806 41.69 -7.49 3.46
C SER A 806 41.94 -8.78 4.25
N GLY A 807 42.29 -8.61 5.53
CA GLY A 807 42.49 -9.73 6.45
C GLY A 807 41.26 -10.63 6.61
N SER A 808 40.04 -10.05 6.52
CA SER A 808 38.79 -10.82 6.64
C SER A 808 38.47 -11.65 5.40
N LEU A 809 38.78 -11.15 4.20
CA LEU A 809 38.67 -11.94 2.97
C LEU A 809 39.75 -13.02 2.93
N GLN A 810 40.99 -12.69 3.31
CA GLN A 810 42.10 -13.66 3.39
C GLN A 810 41.78 -14.81 4.32
N GLN A 811 41.31 -14.53 5.53
CA GLN A 811 40.97 -15.57 6.50
C GLN A 811 39.91 -16.53 5.93
N ARG A 812 38.83 -16.01 5.32
CA ARG A 812 37.80 -16.83 4.68
C ARG A 812 38.36 -17.69 3.56
N VAL A 813 39.15 -17.10 2.67
CA VAL A 813 39.79 -17.83 1.57
C VAL A 813 40.68 -18.95 2.12
N LEU A 814 41.49 -18.67 3.15
CA LEU A 814 42.33 -19.67 3.81
C LEU A 814 41.51 -20.80 4.43
N GLU A 815 40.38 -20.51 5.07
CA GLU A 815 39.49 -21.52 5.66
C GLU A 815 38.89 -22.48 4.61
N ARG A 816 38.68 -21.99 3.38
CA ARG A 816 38.15 -22.76 2.24
C ARG A 816 39.20 -23.47 1.38
N LEU A 817 40.47 -23.10 1.50
CA LEU A 817 41.56 -23.78 0.79
C LEU A 817 41.85 -25.15 1.40
N ALA A 818 42.35 -26.06 0.56
CA ALA A 818 42.85 -27.36 1.00
C ALA A 818 43.92 -27.18 2.10
N HIS A 819 43.87 -28.02 3.14
CA HIS A 819 44.71 -27.88 4.34
C HIS A 819 46.21 -27.70 4.01
N GLY A 820 46.74 -28.49 3.09
CA GLY A 820 48.15 -28.45 2.68
C GLY A 820 48.58 -27.16 1.97
N ARG A 821 47.66 -26.34 1.47
CA ARG A 821 47.98 -25.08 0.76
C ARG A 821 47.91 -23.85 1.67
N ARG A 822 47.30 -23.93 2.85
CA ARG A 822 47.02 -22.74 3.68
C ARG A 822 48.27 -22.03 4.17
N ALA A 823 49.25 -22.77 4.68
CA ALA A 823 50.50 -22.17 5.16
C ALA A 823 51.22 -21.42 4.04
N HIS A 824 51.23 -21.99 2.83
CA HIS A 824 51.77 -21.35 1.63
C HIS A 824 51.06 -20.03 1.34
N TYR A 825 49.73 -20.02 1.26
CA TYR A 825 48.99 -18.79 0.98
C TYR A 825 49.10 -17.74 2.10
N ALA A 826 48.99 -18.16 3.37
CA ALA A 826 49.05 -17.28 4.52
C ALA A 826 50.42 -16.60 4.67
N GLN A 827 51.51 -17.36 4.60
CA GLN A 827 52.85 -16.85 4.88
C GLN A 827 53.56 -16.31 3.64
N GLN A 828 53.42 -16.99 2.49
CA GLN A 828 54.23 -16.69 1.30
C GLN A 828 53.53 -15.83 0.25
N LEU A 829 52.19 -15.73 0.27
CA LEU A 829 51.43 -14.89 -0.67
C LEU A 829 50.83 -13.67 0.01
N PHE A 830 49.99 -13.89 1.03
CA PHE A 830 49.34 -12.80 1.75
C PHE A 830 50.32 -12.04 2.66
N GLY A 831 51.31 -12.72 3.23
CA GLY A 831 52.39 -12.09 4.01
C GLY A 831 53.47 -11.39 3.19
N ALA A 832 53.59 -11.64 1.87
CA ALA A 832 54.69 -11.14 1.04
C ALA A 832 54.22 -10.13 -0.02
N GLN A 833 54.62 -8.86 0.12
CA GLN A 833 54.14 -7.73 -0.71
C GLN A 833 54.33 -7.88 -2.23
N ARG A 834 55.30 -8.68 -2.71
CA ARG A 834 55.65 -8.83 -4.15
C ARG A 834 55.28 -10.18 -4.76
N ALA A 835 54.62 -11.08 -4.03
CA ALA A 835 54.27 -12.39 -4.57
C ALA A 835 53.24 -12.27 -5.70
N LEU A 836 53.34 -13.10 -6.76
CA LEU A 836 52.39 -13.11 -7.87
C LEU A 836 51.14 -13.92 -7.50
N LEU A 837 49.98 -13.27 -7.50
CA LEU A 837 48.67 -13.87 -7.25
C LEU A 837 47.82 -13.72 -8.52
N GLY A 838 47.57 -14.84 -9.19
CA GLY A 838 46.65 -14.93 -10.32
C GLY A 838 45.30 -15.51 -9.90
N ILE A 839 44.29 -15.28 -10.73
CA ILE A 839 42.98 -15.92 -10.65
C ILE A 839 42.79 -16.69 -11.96
N SER A 840 42.35 -17.94 -11.86
CA SER A 840 42.09 -18.81 -13.01
C SER A 840 40.91 -18.32 -13.86
N ASP A 841 40.93 -18.62 -15.16
CA ASP A 841 39.85 -18.31 -16.10
C ASP A 841 39.14 -19.57 -16.60
N ASN A 842 38.58 -20.34 -15.67
CA ASN A 842 37.85 -21.60 -15.94
C ASN A 842 36.33 -21.41 -15.76
N PRO A 843 35.59 -20.97 -16.79
CA PRO A 843 34.14 -20.77 -16.71
C PRO A 843 33.39 -22.10 -16.54
N LEU A 844 32.38 -22.08 -15.68
CA LEU A 844 31.45 -23.20 -15.50
C LEU A 844 30.61 -23.39 -16.76
N ARG A 845 30.74 -24.56 -17.39
CA ARG A 845 30.00 -24.92 -18.61
C ARG A 845 28.66 -25.60 -18.32
N GLY A 846 28.51 -26.28 -17.19
CA GLY A 846 27.28 -26.96 -16.79
C GLY A 846 26.26 -26.04 -16.11
N ASN A 847 25.26 -26.65 -15.46
CA ASN A 847 24.22 -25.95 -14.73
C ASN A 847 24.73 -25.38 -13.39
N PHE A 848 24.62 -24.06 -13.24
CA PHE A 848 25.08 -23.33 -12.06
C PHE A 848 24.46 -23.82 -10.74
N PHE A 849 23.15 -24.08 -10.69
CA PHE A 849 22.50 -24.50 -9.44
C PHE A 849 22.87 -25.93 -9.04
N GLN A 850 23.09 -26.81 -10.02
CA GLN A 850 23.55 -28.17 -9.77
C GLN A 850 24.97 -28.17 -9.19
N GLN A 851 25.86 -27.37 -9.78
CA GLN A 851 27.21 -27.17 -9.25
C GLN A 851 27.17 -26.60 -7.83
N LEU A 852 26.36 -25.57 -7.62
CA LEU A 852 26.23 -24.92 -6.32
C LEU A 852 25.71 -25.87 -5.23
N TYR A 853 24.75 -26.74 -5.55
CA TYR A 853 24.24 -27.77 -4.63
C TYR A 853 25.33 -28.77 -4.25
N ARG A 854 26.05 -29.30 -5.26
CA ARG A 854 27.15 -30.26 -5.06
C ARG A 854 28.26 -29.66 -4.20
N ASP A 855 28.70 -28.45 -4.53
CA ASP A 855 29.78 -27.76 -3.82
C ASP A 855 29.38 -27.38 -2.39
N THR A 856 28.14 -26.94 -2.16
CA THR A 856 27.64 -26.63 -0.82
C THR A 856 27.59 -27.88 0.07
N THR A 857 27.13 -29.00 -0.49
CA THR A 857 27.07 -30.29 0.22
C THR A 857 28.47 -30.80 0.57
N ALA A 858 29.38 -30.79 -0.41
CA ALA A 858 30.77 -31.20 -0.21
C ALA A 858 31.50 -30.33 0.82
N LEU A 859 31.28 -29.00 0.76
CA LEU A 859 31.86 -28.05 1.70
C LEU A 859 31.37 -28.29 3.12
N LEU A 860 30.07 -28.50 3.32
CA LEU A 860 29.51 -28.78 4.64
C LEU A 860 30.08 -30.07 5.24
N LYS A 861 30.18 -31.13 4.43
CA LYS A 861 30.80 -32.41 4.83
C LYS A 861 32.25 -32.24 5.24
N ASP A 862 33.05 -31.53 4.44
CA ASP A 862 34.46 -31.25 4.73
C ASP A 862 34.63 -30.45 6.02
N MET A 863 33.82 -29.40 6.23
CA MET A 863 33.91 -28.61 7.46
C MET A 863 33.52 -29.40 8.71
N LEU A 864 32.49 -30.25 8.63
CA LEU A 864 32.09 -31.14 9.73
C LEU A 864 33.16 -32.18 10.07
N GLY A 865 33.91 -32.65 9.07
CA GLY A 865 35.03 -33.57 9.27
C GLY A 865 36.21 -32.98 10.05
N ARG A 866 36.22 -31.67 10.32
CA ARG A 866 37.33 -30.97 10.98
C ARG A 866 37.18 -30.82 12.50
N GLN A 867 36.19 -31.44 13.14
CA GLN A 867 36.00 -31.37 14.60
C GLN A 867 37.26 -31.76 15.41
N SER A 868 38.06 -32.69 14.87
CA SER A 868 39.24 -33.25 15.54
C SER A 868 40.57 -32.68 15.05
N VAL A 869 40.57 -31.73 14.11
CA VAL A 869 41.80 -31.24 13.45
C VAL A 869 42.36 -30.06 14.24
N PRO A 870 43.60 -30.13 14.78
CA PRO A 870 44.15 -29.06 15.60
C PRO A 870 44.15 -27.69 14.88
N GLY A 871 43.71 -26.65 15.58
CA GLY A 871 43.67 -25.27 15.06
C GLY A 871 42.52 -24.98 14.09
N GLN A 872 41.58 -25.90 13.89
CA GLN A 872 40.41 -25.72 13.00
C GLN A 872 39.11 -25.33 13.73
N HIS A 873 39.21 -24.89 14.99
CA HIS A 873 38.06 -24.42 15.77
C HIS A 873 37.14 -23.43 15.00
N PRO A 874 37.66 -22.40 14.28
CA PRO A 874 36.80 -21.49 13.53
C PRO A 874 35.97 -22.17 12.44
N VAL A 875 36.55 -23.14 11.72
CA VAL A 875 35.86 -23.86 10.65
C VAL A 875 34.77 -24.76 11.20
N TRP A 876 35.05 -25.47 12.30
CA TRP A 876 34.06 -26.27 13.00
C TRP A 876 32.91 -25.42 13.54
N SER A 877 33.23 -24.31 14.20
CA SER A 877 32.25 -23.35 14.71
C SER A 877 31.36 -22.78 13.59
N ASN A 878 31.95 -22.49 12.42
CA ASN A 878 31.20 -22.06 11.24
C ASN A 878 30.25 -23.15 10.72
N ALA A 879 30.67 -24.42 10.65
CA ALA A 879 29.78 -25.51 10.24
C ALA A 879 28.59 -25.67 11.21
N LEU A 880 28.86 -25.59 12.51
CA LEU A 880 27.83 -25.65 13.54
C LEU A 880 26.89 -24.45 13.48
N SER A 881 27.41 -23.23 13.27
CA SER A 881 26.56 -22.03 13.19
C SER A 881 25.59 -22.14 12.02
N TRP A 882 25.99 -22.75 10.91
CA TRP A 882 25.12 -23.00 9.76
C TRP A 882 24.04 -24.05 10.05
N LEU A 883 24.33 -25.05 10.88
CA LEU A 883 23.42 -26.16 11.16
C LEU A 883 22.48 -25.90 12.35
N LYS A 884 22.93 -25.15 13.36
CA LYS A 884 22.22 -24.93 14.63
C LYS A 884 20.73 -24.62 14.42
N ALA A 885 19.88 -25.42 15.06
CA ALA A 885 18.44 -25.20 15.13
C ALA A 885 18.11 -23.99 16.01
N GLY A 886 17.92 -22.85 15.36
CA GLY A 886 17.21 -21.69 15.86
C GLY A 886 16.70 -20.92 14.65
N LEU A 887 15.45 -20.45 14.70
CA LEU A 887 14.79 -19.72 13.59
C LEU A 887 15.64 -18.54 13.07
N GLU A 888 16.56 -18.00 13.89
CA GLU A 888 17.26 -16.74 13.61
C GLU A 888 18.74 -16.85 13.19
N GLN A 889 19.52 -17.86 13.63
CA GLN A 889 20.99 -17.79 13.49
C GLN A 889 21.58 -18.62 12.34
N GLY A 890 21.23 -19.90 12.20
CA GLY A 890 21.83 -20.74 11.14
C GLY A 890 21.23 -20.58 9.74
N ALA A 891 20.07 -19.92 9.65
CA ALA A 891 19.30 -19.76 8.42
C ALA A 891 19.87 -18.71 7.46
N THR A 892 20.53 -17.69 8.01
CA THR A 892 21.05 -16.54 7.27
C THR A 892 22.34 -16.85 6.50
N PHE A 893 22.94 -18.01 6.77
CA PHE A 893 24.28 -18.36 6.31
C PHE A 893 24.29 -19.38 5.17
N MET A 894 23.14 -19.83 4.66
CA MET A 894 23.09 -20.80 3.56
C MET A 894 21.98 -20.47 2.56
N LEU A 895 22.35 -20.36 1.29
CA LEU A 895 21.42 -20.31 0.19
C LEU A 895 20.63 -21.64 0.08
N GLY A 896 19.35 -21.55 -0.27
CA GLY A 896 18.48 -22.69 -0.59
C GLY A 896 17.68 -23.24 0.60
N ARG A 897 18.02 -22.86 1.84
CA ARG A 897 17.33 -23.34 3.05
C ARG A 897 16.04 -22.54 3.27
N LEU A 898 14.91 -23.22 3.45
CA LEU A 898 13.61 -22.55 3.60
C LEU A 898 13.37 -22.04 5.03
N ARG A 899 13.52 -20.73 5.26
CA ARG A 899 13.01 -19.97 6.42
C ARG A 899 12.63 -18.55 5.99
N LEU A 900 11.91 -17.78 6.83
CA LEU A 900 11.55 -16.39 6.49
C LEU A 900 12.81 -15.64 6.05
N PRO A 901 12.80 -14.96 4.89
CA PRO A 901 13.87 -14.05 4.52
C PRO A 901 14.19 -13.11 5.69
N LEU A 902 15.48 -12.89 5.97
CA LEU A 902 15.96 -12.06 7.09
C LEU A 902 15.23 -10.71 7.17
N LEU A 903 14.91 -10.13 6.01
CA LEU A 903 14.10 -8.92 5.88
C LEU A 903 12.77 -8.98 6.65
N ILE A 904 12.05 -10.09 6.50
CA ILE A 904 10.75 -10.30 7.09
C ILE A 904 10.90 -10.52 8.60
N TRP A 905 11.94 -11.23 9.05
CA TRP A 905 12.25 -11.35 10.48
C TRP A 905 12.58 -10.01 11.17
N GLN A 906 13.31 -9.12 10.49
CA GLN A 906 13.65 -7.79 11.03
C GLN A 906 12.41 -6.88 11.21
N THR A 907 11.36 -7.13 10.43
CA THR A 907 10.12 -6.33 10.41
C THR A 907 8.98 -7.00 11.18
N LEU A 908 9.04 -8.33 11.35
CA LEU A 908 7.98 -9.15 11.94
C LEU A 908 7.53 -8.68 13.32
N PRO A 909 8.40 -8.43 14.31
CA PRO A 909 7.98 -8.09 15.68
C PRO A 909 7.01 -6.92 15.77
N GLN A 910 6.93 -6.10 14.72
CA GLN A 910 6.05 -4.94 14.63
C GLN A 910 4.75 -5.21 13.86
N LEU A 911 4.66 -6.34 13.13
CA LEU A 911 3.49 -6.91 12.46
C LEU A 911 2.96 -8.12 13.25
N LYS A 912 2.05 -7.85 14.21
CA LYS A 912 1.56 -8.84 15.20
C LYS A 912 1.00 -10.12 14.56
N ASP A 913 0.21 -9.99 13.50
CA ASP A 913 -0.47 -11.13 12.88
C ASP A 913 0.48 -11.95 12.01
N ALA A 914 1.37 -11.30 11.26
CA ALA A 914 2.45 -11.96 10.54
C ALA A 914 3.39 -12.72 11.50
N THR A 915 3.64 -12.15 12.68
CA THR A 915 4.41 -12.78 13.76
C THR A 915 3.73 -14.04 14.25
N GLN A 916 2.45 -13.99 14.60
CA GLN A 916 1.73 -15.16 15.08
C GLN A 916 1.66 -16.28 14.04
N LYS A 917 1.41 -15.95 12.77
CA LYS A 917 1.40 -16.91 11.65
C LYS A 917 2.78 -17.57 11.47
N ALA A 918 3.85 -16.79 11.53
CA ALA A 918 5.22 -17.29 11.49
C ALA A 918 5.54 -18.25 12.65
N TRP A 919 5.18 -17.90 13.89
CA TRP A 919 5.37 -18.78 15.05
C TRP A 919 4.57 -20.10 14.94
N GLN A 920 3.44 -20.08 14.25
CA GLN A 920 2.64 -21.28 13.96
C GLN A 920 3.16 -22.12 12.78
N GLY A 921 4.27 -21.73 12.14
CA GLY A 921 4.80 -22.41 10.95
C GLY A 921 4.03 -22.15 9.66
N ARG A 922 3.09 -21.19 9.66
CA ARG A 922 2.28 -20.79 8.48
C ARG A 922 3.01 -19.72 7.66
N TRP A 923 4.14 -20.12 7.09
CA TRP A 923 5.10 -19.18 6.46
C TRP A 923 4.56 -18.47 5.23
N GLY A 924 3.82 -19.18 4.36
CA GLY A 924 3.20 -18.57 3.18
C GLY A 924 2.33 -17.39 3.55
N GLU A 925 1.51 -17.55 4.60
CA GLU A 925 0.60 -16.50 5.06
C GLU A 925 1.33 -15.35 5.77
N ALA A 926 2.40 -15.61 6.50
CA ALA A 926 3.20 -14.54 7.12
C ALA A 926 3.89 -13.66 6.06
N ILE A 927 4.40 -14.27 4.98
CA ILE A 927 4.97 -13.53 3.83
C ILE A 927 3.87 -12.74 3.12
N GLU A 928 2.69 -13.33 2.95
CA GLU A 928 1.54 -12.69 2.31
C GLU A 928 1.14 -11.39 3.03
N GLU A 929 0.97 -11.43 4.35
CA GLU A 929 0.65 -10.24 5.15
C GLU A 929 1.71 -9.13 4.99
N PHE A 930 2.99 -9.50 5.02
CA PHE A 930 4.08 -8.56 4.82
C PHE A 930 4.08 -7.95 3.41
N VAL A 931 3.88 -8.78 2.38
CA VAL A 931 3.81 -8.36 0.98
C VAL A 931 2.64 -7.39 0.76
N ILE A 932 1.45 -7.73 1.26
CA ILE A 932 0.25 -6.88 1.16
C ILE A 932 0.53 -5.54 1.83
N SER A 933 1.04 -5.55 3.06
CA SER A 933 1.35 -4.34 3.83
C SER A 933 2.38 -3.46 3.11
N LEU A 934 3.48 -4.06 2.61
CA LEU A 934 4.54 -3.33 1.92
C LEU A 934 4.06 -2.77 0.56
N ALA A 935 3.25 -3.54 -0.17
CA ALA A 935 2.65 -3.09 -1.43
C ALA A 935 1.65 -1.95 -1.20
N GLN A 936 0.80 -2.05 -0.17
CA GLN A 936 -0.13 -0.99 0.22
C GLN A 936 0.61 0.29 0.60
N LEU A 937 1.70 0.21 1.37
CA LEU A 937 2.53 1.37 1.70
C LEU A 937 3.14 2.00 0.45
N ALA A 938 3.70 1.19 -0.46
CA ALA A 938 4.28 1.68 -1.70
C ALA A 938 3.23 2.39 -2.58
N VAL A 939 2.02 1.83 -2.68
CA VAL A 939 0.89 2.44 -3.41
C VAL A 939 0.43 3.74 -2.74
N ALA A 940 0.35 3.75 -1.40
CA ALA A 940 -0.11 4.91 -0.65
C ALA A 940 0.83 6.12 -0.79
N ARG A 941 2.15 5.89 -0.83
CA ARG A 941 3.15 6.96 -1.04
C ARG A 941 3.15 7.51 -2.46
N ARG A 942 2.96 6.62 -3.43
CA ARG A 942 2.94 6.99 -4.85
C ARG A 942 1.74 7.87 -5.20
N GLY A 943 0.67 7.80 -4.39
CA GLY A 943 -0.68 8.16 -4.84
C GLY A 943 -1.13 7.19 -5.94
N TRP A 944 -2.42 6.95 -6.10
CA TRP A 944 -2.88 6.04 -7.16
C TRP A 944 -2.69 6.73 -8.53
N SER A 945 -1.50 6.60 -9.11
CA SER A 945 -1.17 7.10 -10.45
C SER A 945 -0.96 5.89 -11.39
N PRO A 946 -1.88 5.60 -12.31
CA PRO A 946 -1.71 4.53 -13.30
C PRO A 946 -0.81 4.94 -14.49
N SER A 947 0.01 5.98 -14.36
CA SER A 947 0.87 6.54 -15.42
C SER A 947 2.05 5.64 -15.86
N SER A 948 2.00 4.32 -15.63
CA SER A 948 3.03 3.38 -16.09
C SER A 948 2.54 2.37 -17.13
N LEU A 949 1.25 2.36 -17.51
CA LEU A 949 0.73 1.32 -18.39
C LEU A 949 0.33 1.75 -19.81
N THR A 950 0.21 3.04 -20.14
CA THR A 950 -0.05 3.46 -21.53
C THR A 950 0.31 4.93 -21.81
N GLY A 951 1.25 5.20 -22.73
CA GLY A 951 1.41 6.50 -23.42
C GLY A 951 2.77 7.21 -23.23
N PRO A 952 3.44 7.67 -24.31
CA PRO A 952 4.82 8.16 -24.24
C PRO A 952 4.86 9.69 -24.05
N VAL A 953 4.86 10.18 -22.81
CA VAL A 953 5.50 11.46 -22.47
C VAL A 953 5.94 11.41 -21.00
N GLN A 954 7.19 11.05 -20.77
CA GLN A 954 7.93 11.52 -19.61
C GLN A 954 9.30 11.97 -20.11
N THR A 955 9.68 13.17 -19.69
CA THR A 955 11.03 13.74 -19.82
C THR A 955 12.09 12.71 -19.45
N GLU A 956 13.13 12.59 -20.29
CA GLU A 956 14.20 11.58 -20.30
C GLU A 956 15.14 11.57 -19.06
N THR A 957 14.66 11.96 -17.87
CA THR A 957 15.45 12.03 -16.64
C THR A 957 14.86 11.28 -15.44
N GLU A 958 13.68 10.67 -15.52
CA GLU A 958 13.26 9.67 -14.52
C GLU A 958 13.91 8.32 -14.86
N GLY A 959 14.91 7.93 -14.08
CA GLY A 959 15.72 6.73 -14.31
C GLY A 959 14.87 5.48 -14.51
N LEU A 960 15.23 4.70 -15.54
CA LEU A 960 14.69 3.36 -15.84
C LEU A 960 14.32 2.62 -14.55
N ILE A 961 13.02 2.35 -14.36
CA ILE A 961 12.51 1.60 -13.21
C ILE A 961 13.21 0.24 -13.18
N GLU A 962 14.05 0.02 -12.18
CA GLU A 962 14.89 -1.17 -12.09
C GLU A 962 14.06 -2.39 -11.66
N SER A 963 13.73 -3.25 -12.62
CA SER A 963 13.00 -4.51 -12.35
C SER A 963 13.90 -5.52 -11.63
N PRO A 964 13.41 -6.18 -10.55
CA PRO A 964 14.13 -7.25 -9.86
C PRO A 964 14.11 -8.57 -10.64
N PHE A 965 13.26 -8.68 -11.66
CA PHE A 965 13.10 -9.89 -12.45
C PHE A 965 14.04 -9.88 -13.66
N ALA A 966 14.44 -11.07 -14.09
CA ALA A 966 15.23 -11.23 -15.30
C ALA A 966 14.38 -10.91 -16.54
N ASP A 967 14.98 -10.23 -17.50
CA ASP A 967 14.31 -9.97 -18.77
C ASP A 967 14.13 -11.27 -19.53
N PRO A 968 12.92 -11.57 -20.05
CA PRO A 968 12.69 -12.77 -20.81
C PRO A 968 13.60 -12.78 -22.05
N ALA A 969 14.34 -13.87 -22.24
CA ALA A 969 15.24 -14.05 -23.39
C ALA A 969 14.52 -14.10 -24.75
N TRP A 970 13.18 -14.07 -24.75
CA TRP A 970 12.32 -14.34 -25.90
C TRP A 970 11.83 -13.07 -26.60
N GLY A 971 12.69 -12.06 -26.70
CA GLY A 971 12.38 -10.73 -27.25
C GLY A 971 11.45 -10.74 -28.47
N ALA A 972 10.51 -9.78 -28.48
CA ALA A 972 9.52 -9.49 -29.53
C ALA A 972 8.44 -10.55 -29.83
N SER A 973 8.41 -11.69 -29.15
CA SER A 973 7.35 -12.71 -29.35
C SER A 973 6.09 -12.35 -28.54
N HIS A 974 4.95 -12.09 -29.19
CA HIS A 974 3.64 -11.81 -28.57
C HIS A 974 3.05 -13.05 -27.87
N LEU A 975 3.73 -13.56 -26.84
CA LEU A 975 3.22 -14.65 -26.00
C LEU A 975 2.50 -14.08 -24.77
N THR A 976 1.32 -14.61 -24.47
CA THR A 976 0.60 -14.33 -23.22
C THR A 976 1.39 -14.88 -22.02
N PRO A 977 1.19 -14.33 -20.80
CA PRO A 977 1.84 -14.85 -19.59
C PRO A 977 1.62 -16.35 -19.37
N GLY A 978 0.40 -16.85 -19.62
CA GLY A 978 0.07 -18.28 -19.50
C GLY A 978 0.86 -19.16 -20.47
N GLN A 979 1.00 -18.74 -21.73
CA GLN A 979 1.83 -19.47 -22.71
C GLN A 979 3.31 -19.47 -22.30
N LYS A 980 3.82 -18.36 -21.76
CA LYS A 980 5.20 -18.32 -21.27
C LYS A 980 5.43 -19.30 -20.12
N ALA A 981 4.51 -19.33 -19.16
CA ALA A 981 4.55 -20.26 -18.04
C ALA A 981 4.49 -21.72 -18.51
N ALA A 982 3.64 -22.04 -19.50
CA ALA A 982 3.55 -23.37 -20.08
C ALA A 982 4.89 -23.81 -20.70
N ILE A 983 5.51 -22.96 -21.53
CA ILE A 983 6.82 -23.25 -22.15
C ILE A 983 7.90 -23.43 -21.08
N LEU A 984 7.99 -22.54 -20.09
CA LEU A 984 8.94 -22.66 -18.98
C LEU A 984 8.70 -23.91 -18.14
N GLY A 985 7.46 -24.39 -18.06
CA GLY A 985 7.12 -25.67 -17.43
C GLY A 985 7.85 -26.87 -18.04
N HIS A 986 8.20 -26.80 -19.33
CA HIS A 986 8.97 -27.82 -20.04
C HIS A 986 10.50 -27.70 -19.85
N GLU A 987 11.02 -26.68 -19.17
CA GLU A 987 12.47 -26.51 -18.97
C GLU A 987 13.06 -27.72 -18.24
N ALA A 988 14.15 -28.26 -18.79
CA ALA A 988 14.95 -29.31 -18.22
C ALA A 988 16.00 -28.68 -17.30
N HIS A 989 16.03 -29.15 -16.07
CA HIS A 989 16.27 -28.28 -14.92
C HIS A 989 17.22 -28.96 -13.90
N ASP A 990 17.39 -30.26 -14.11
CA ASP A 990 18.14 -31.30 -13.41
C ASP A 990 19.28 -31.85 -14.29
N VAL A 991 19.51 -31.22 -15.45
CA VAL A 991 20.51 -31.61 -16.45
C VAL A 991 21.52 -30.49 -16.67
N ALA A 992 22.72 -30.88 -17.12
CA ALA A 992 23.79 -29.98 -17.55
C ALA A 992 24.31 -30.43 -18.92
N LEU A 993 24.33 -29.53 -19.90
CA LEU A 993 24.75 -29.87 -21.26
C LEU A 993 26.23 -30.27 -21.33
N ALA A 994 27.05 -29.79 -20.39
CA ALA A 994 28.47 -30.12 -20.29
C ALA A 994 28.74 -31.60 -19.94
N ASP A 995 27.76 -32.28 -19.34
CA ASP A 995 27.84 -33.70 -18.97
C ASP A 995 27.35 -34.62 -20.11
N MET A 996 26.91 -34.05 -21.25
CA MET A 996 26.31 -34.77 -22.38
C MET A 996 27.24 -34.85 -23.59
N SER A 997 26.96 -35.78 -24.50
CA SER A 997 27.67 -35.87 -25.79
C SER A 997 27.06 -34.88 -26.79
N PRO A 998 27.82 -33.89 -27.31
CA PRO A 998 27.31 -32.95 -28.29
C PRO A 998 27.32 -33.57 -29.70
N ASP A 999 26.20 -33.47 -30.41
CA ASP A 999 26.12 -33.70 -31.84
C ASP A 999 26.33 -32.38 -32.58
N LEU A 1000 27.51 -32.23 -33.19
CA LEU A 1000 27.89 -31.02 -33.93
C LEU A 1000 27.09 -30.82 -35.23
N VAL A 1001 26.48 -31.88 -35.78
CA VAL A 1001 25.72 -31.81 -37.03
C VAL A 1001 24.34 -31.20 -36.79
N THR A 1002 23.69 -31.64 -35.72
CA THR A 1002 22.35 -31.20 -35.33
C THR A 1002 22.37 -30.09 -34.28
N GLY A 1003 23.49 -29.82 -33.61
CA GLY A 1003 23.56 -28.87 -32.50
C GLY A 1003 22.79 -29.33 -31.26
N LEU A 1004 22.53 -30.63 -31.13
CA LEU A 1004 21.82 -31.26 -30.02
C LEU A 1004 22.79 -31.94 -29.06
N TYR A 1005 22.30 -32.30 -27.88
CA TYR A 1005 23.06 -32.94 -26.83
C TYR A 1005 22.38 -34.24 -26.42
N GLN A 1006 23.12 -35.34 -26.37
CA GLN A 1006 22.59 -36.64 -25.98
C GLN A 1006 23.14 -37.06 -24.62
N ASP A 1007 22.23 -37.40 -23.71
CA ASP A 1007 22.58 -38.04 -22.45
C ASP A 1007 22.94 -39.51 -22.72
N THR A 1008 24.19 -39.88 -22.45
CA THR A 1008 24.72 -41.22 -22.72
C THR A 1008 24.16 -42.30 -21.79
N MET A 1009 23.63 -41.91 -20.63
CA MET A 1009 23.07 -42.84 -19.65
C MET A 1009 21.59 -43.13 -19.91
N THR A 1010 20.81 -42.11 -20.27
CA THR A 1010 19.36 -42.26 -20.50
C THR A 1010 18.95 -42.34 -21.97
N GLY A 1011 19.85 -41.98 -22.89
CA GLY A 1011 19.58 -41.90 -24.34
C GLY A 1011 18.74 -40.69 -24.75
N LYS A 1012 18.31 -39.84 -23.81
CA LYS A 1012 17.47 -38.66 -24.07
C LYS A 1012 18.26 -37.55 -24.76
N THR A 1013 17.56 -36.80 -25.63
CA THR A 1013 18.14 -35.69 -26.40
C THR A 1013 17.68 -34.34 -25.87
N PHE A 1014 18.57 -33.36 -25.86
CA PHE A 1014 18.36 -32.02 -25.33
C PHE A 1014 18.85 -30.95 -26.30
N ALA A 1015 18.21 -29.77 -26.25
CA ALA A 1015 18.58 -28.61 -27.05
C ALA A 1015 18.71 -27.36 -26.16
N ALA A 1016 19.71 -26.53 -26.48
CA ALA A 1016 19.82 -25.17 -25.97
C ALA A 1016 18.95 -24.22 -26.80
N VAL A 1017 17.85 -23.74 -26.22
CA VAL A 1017 16.88 -22.86 -26.89
C VAL A 1017 16.75 -21.57 -26.09
N SER A 1018 17.14 -20.45 -26.70
CA SER A 1018 17.00 -19.11 -26.12
C SER A 1018 17.56 -18.97 -24.69
N GLY A 1019 18.72 -19.56 -24.40
CA GLY A 1019 19.34 -19.46 -23.06
C GLY A 1019 18.94 -20.54 -22.06
N LYS A 1020 18.02 -21.43 -22.44
CA LYS A 1020 17.44 -22.48 -21.59
C LYS A 1020 17.66 -23.86 -22.20
N VAL A 1021 17.52 -24.90 -21.38
CA VAL A 1021 17.70 -26.30 -21.82
C VAL A 1021 16.34 -26.99 -21.83
N PHE A 1022 16.03 -27.68 -22.92
CA PHE A 1022 14.79 -28.44 -23.08
C PHE A 1022 15.09 -29.85 -23.58
N GLN A 1023 14.33 -30.83 -23.09
CA GLN A 1023 14.31 -32.15 -23.71
C GLN A 1023 13.55 -32.06 -25.03
N VAL A 1024 14.07 -32.70 -26.07
CA VAL A 1024 13.51 -32.66 -27.42
C VAL A 1024 13.35 -34.07 -28.00
N GLN A 1025 12.38 -34.20 -28.90
CA GLN A 1025 12.13 -35.42 -29.64
C GLN A 1025 11.92 -35.07 -31.12
N GLU A 1026 12.33 -35.98 -32.01
CA GLU A 1026 12.15 -35.86 -33.44
C GLU A 1026 10.88 -36.58 -33.88
N ASP A 1027 10.01 -35.84 -34.58
CA ASP A 1027 8.81 -36.33 -35.25
C ASP A 1027 8.77 -35.72 -36.66
N ASP A 1028 8.56 -36.55 -37.70
CA ASP A 1028 8.49 -36.12 -39.11
C ASP A 1028 9.64 -35.19 -39.56
N GLN A 1029 10.89 -35.55 -39.23
CA GLN A 1029 12.11 -34.77 -39.52
C GLN A 1029 12.13 -33.36 -38.90
N ARG A 1030 11.28 -33.11 -37.90
CA ARG A 1030 11.23 -31.85 -37.15
C ARG A 1030 11.41 -32.15 -35.67
N TRP A 1031 12.00 -31.19 -34.96
CA TRP A 1031 12.23 -31.32 -33.51
C TRP A 1031 11.20 -30.50 -32.74
N HIS A 1032 10.66 -31.08 -31.67
CA HIS A 1032 9.80 -30.37 -30.72
C HIS A 1032 10.21 -30.65 -29.28
N ILE A 1033 9.81 -29.76 -28.38
CA ILE A 1033 10.04 -29.92 -26.94
C ILE A 1033 9.11 -31.01 -26.38
N VAL A 1034 9.60 -31.77 -25.40
CA VAL A 1034 8.81 -32.79 -24.68
C VAL A 1034 9.17 -32.80 -23.21
N LYS A 1035 8.20 -33.06 -22.32
CA LYS A 1035 8.45 -33.35 -20.90
C LYS A 1035 7.33 -34.21 -20.35
N ASP A 1036 7.67 -35.30 -19.65
CA ASP A 1036 6.69 -36.22 -19.04
C ASP A 1036 5.56 -36.64 -20.02
N HIS A 1037 5.94 -36.98 -21.27
CA HIS A 1037 5.04 -37.30 -22.39
C HIS A 1037 4.12 -36.18 -22.88
N LYS A 1038 4.20 -34.97 -22.31
CA LYS A 1038 3.50 -33.79 -22.82
C LYS A 1038 4.30 -33.12 -23.93
N ARG A 1039 3.62 -32.86 -25.05
CA ARG A 1039 4.19 -32.19 -26.22
C ARG A 1039 4.29 -30.68 -25.98
N GLY A 1040 5.47 -30.12 -26.24
CA GLY A 1040 5.74 -28.69 -26.23
C GLY A 1040 5.86 -28.12 -27.65
N PRO A 1041 6.26 -26.84 -27.80
CA PRO A 1041 6.35 -26.20 -29.10
C PRO A 1041 7.44 -26.81 -30.00
N TRP A 1042 7.24 -26.66 -31.31
CA TRP A 1042 8.21 -27.00 -32.33
C TRP A 1042 9.41 -26.04 -32.33
N LEU A 1043 10.55 -26.54 -32.79
CA LEU A 1043 11.78 -25.78 -32.90
C LEU A 1043 12.16 -25.55 -34.36
N GLN A 1044 12.90 -24.47 -34.58
CA GLN A 1044 13.58 -24.17 -35.85
C GLN A 1044 15.07 -23.98 -35.60
N GLN A 1045 15.88 -24.32 -36.60
CA GLN A 1045 17.32 -24.20 -36.53
C GLN A 1045 17.80 -23.11 -37.49
N ASN A 1046 18.67 -22.21 -37.00
CA ASN A 1046 19.31 -21.20 -37.85
C ASN A 1046 20.55 -21.75 -38.58
N PRO A 1047 21.13 -21.01 -39.54
CA PRO A 1047 22.33 -21.45 -40.27
C PRO A 1047 23.55 -21.74 -39.39
N TYR A 1048 23.59 -21.17 -38.17
CA TYR A 1048 24.63 -21.39 -37.16
C TYR A 1048 24.35 -22.59 -36.25
N LYS A 1049 23.40 -23.46 -36.63
CA LYS A 1049 23.00 -24.65 -35.86
C LYS A 1049 22.44 -24.36 -34.47
N GLN A 1050 21.93 -23.14 -34.26
CA GLN A 1050 21.29 -22.75 -33.01
C GLN A 1050 19.78 -22.94 -33.11
N TRP A 1051 19.20 -23.47 -32.03
CA TRP A 1051 17.78 -23.73 -31.93
C TRP A 1051 17.02 -22.52 -31.37
N SER A 1052 15.87 -22.22 -31.96
CA SER A 1052 14.90 -21.22 -31.48
C SER A 1052 13.49 -21.78 -31.60
N PHE A 1053 12.53 -21.16 -30.92
CA PHE A 1053 11.12 -21.57 -31.01
C PHE A 1053 10.57 -21.30 -32.41
N ASN A 1054 9.82 -22.26 -32.95
CA ASN A 1054 9.00 -22.08 -34.14
C ASN A 1054 7.54 -21.92 -33.70
N LEU A 1055 7.13 -20.67 -33.47
CA LEU A 1055 5.79 -20.33 -32.95
C LEU A 1055 4.76 -20.10 -34.06
N GLN A 1056 5.16 -20.15 -35.35
CA GLN A 1056 4.24 -19.97 -36.47
C GLN A 1056 3.46 -21.27 -36.71
N GLY A 1057 2.18 -21.27 -36.33
CA GLY A 1057 1.18 -22.20 -36.87
C GLY A 1057 0.55 -23.20 -35.91
N HIS A 1058 1.11 -23.48 -34.71
CA HIS A 1058 0.60 -24.59 -33.87
C HIS A 1058 0.61 -24.35 -32.34
N CYS A 1059 1.05 -23.19 -31.85
CA CYS A 1059 1.25 -22.98 -30.40
C CYS A 1059 0.00 -22.45 -29.65
N LEU A 1060 -1.19 -22.46 -30.27
CA LEU A 1060 -2.41 -21.85 -29.69
C LEU A 1060 -3.60 -22.81 -29.52
N GLU A 1061 -3.66 -23.95 -30.20
CA GLU A 1061 -4.84 -24.85 -30.13
C GLU A 1061 -4.68 -26.03 -29.15
N GLU A 1062 -3.46 -26.48 -28.82
CA GLU A 1062 -3.26 -27.68 -27.99
C GLU A 1062 -2.80 -27.40 -26.54
N LEU A 1063 -2.46 -26.15 -26.19
CA LEU A 1063 -2.07 -25.80 -24.81
C LEU A 1063 -3.27 -25.47 -23.90
N SER A 1064 -4.50 -25.55 -24.42
CA SER A 1064 -5.76 -25.25 -23.73
C SER A 1064 -6.59 -26.50 -23.35
N GLN A 1065 -6.05 -27.72 -23.55
CA GLN A 1065 -6.70 -28.97 -23.11
C GLN A 1065 -6.09 -29.54 -21.82
#